data_AF-A0AAN6NWQ7-F1
#
_entry.id   AF-A0AAN6NWQ7-F1
#
_cell.length_a   1.000
_cell.length_b   1.000
_cell.length_c   1.000
_cell.angle_alpha   90.00
_cell.angle_beta   90.00
_cell.angle_gamma   90.00
#
_symmetry.space_group_name_H-M   'P 1'
#
loop_
_entity.id
_entity.type
_entity.pdbx_description
1 polymer ?
#
loop_
_entity_poly.entity_id
_entity_poly.type
_entity_poly.pdbx_seq_one_letter_code
_entity_poly.pdbx_strand_id
1 'polypeptide(L)'
;MSTDKLNDAGHDAQHLDVSRAVLTHIITGTIAATKVSEGVAEHARSIISNTGLTIQPKRDTFSIREWLDNVLLQTKDNSPESQASWQLVHVALGVAVLRHKARQNQPVDGADLEFVWGLVRDAVTDPVLAPLLPGASRSAQGFLSVPLCSLIKDNRIDELWRLHVWLPDGHRGNPDFALHLHQPFAQSWILAGEGLDHQYAVTDPEAKGALGTPYAQYRIAWSGTGKSHGTAYVPHQSYSIVENTGKIVHIKQVETALHTRDMSYTVGAGVVHRTEVPAETLHATLFYFDSSRGFIQDAPVLGPPEGESYKQYRDVGSQPPSSLANMVEAVRSFERLMEEGQRYHRSTNLEMALRNYNSALALCASGVAFSAIPNGDRYKQLVLVKLGSIYRRFGKYEQAKDILEQAMAMAASSELRMEASGELGVCYRHMDLLDDAKRALQVQYETAKESQAERHACRSTGNLGMVNYQLSQQRQDESLLELATNQLLERVERSRQFKDTIDSQDLDATTREHWLKDAITWETIGLSRLSLCYAAQGNTNKAVQSAFEALTLARTFEDLVVVAMGRFFYGRALLLDGQRDAALQQFNSHDGSTPALALCREPSHEHRQYLRELVDAGADMSVTDGDGYNALDYATFAKDAEAQEIVLEGLRRAGGVDDPDTLRFLHKESKLRRGYRELFQERLRPVLLAGGGDPDRSISELRRVYAESLAEDLDKRDLFDVLKFVPYSDFLAFGRLPRSSDGLAQEFQVSKSPGNNGDPQSSADYLIFFSYRWINKDPDANTPDDRNHTQYRRMIAATEEFLKMHPHVNRDRLGVWVDFVCVDQDEPMSGVSALPMIIAQCNAVISLSDDQINERAWCSVELMMIQTLKRSYKVHLWYEQVLDDRTDGIRNCILREGPMDLEIVMADKQLTYETDRPKVLFLERQSKFLP
;
A
#
# COMPACT_ATOMS: atom_id res chain seq x y z
N MET A 1 -13.84 -10.94 16.86
CA MET A 1 -13.83 -9.55 16.36
C MET A 1 -14.28 -8.61 17.47
N SER A 2 -13.58 -7.50 17.73
CA SER A 2 -14.22 -6.35 18.41
C SER A 2 -15.04 -5.58 17.37
N THR A 3 -16.13 -4.97 17.82
CA THR A 3 -17.16 -4.29 17.03
C THR A 3 -16.65 -3.15 16.13
N ASP A 4 -15.41 -2.71 16.29
CA ASP A 4 -14.87 -1.51 15.61
C ASP A 4 -14.43 -1.73 14.16
N LYS A 5 -14.26 -2.98 13.70
CA LYS A 5 -13.93 -3.26 12.28
C LYS A 5 -15.14 -3.34 11.34
N LEU A 6 -16.37 -3.21 11.85
CA LEU A 6 -17.62 -3.35 11.09
C LEU A 6 -18.24 -2.02 10.62
N ASN A 7 -17.66 -0.87 10.96
CA ASN A 7 -18.27 0.45 10.75
C ASN A 7 -17.85 1.16 9.45
N ASP A 8 -17.32 0.46 8.45
CA ASP A 8 -17.01 1.09 7.16
C ASP A 8 -18.25 1.13 6.24
N ALA A 9 -18.55 2.31 5.70
CA ALA A 9 -19.81 2.66 5.04
C ALA A 9 -19.98 2.10 3.60
N GLY A 10 -19.35 0.97 3.29
CA GLY A 10 -19.19 0.48 1.91
C GLY A 10 -19.55 -0.98 1.63
N HIS A 11 -20.15 -1.72 2.56
CA HIS A 11 -20.47 -3.15 2.35
C HIS A 11 -21.96 -3.39 2.13
N ASP A 12 -22.40 -3.40 0.86
CA ASP A 12 -23.79 -3.75 0.48
C ASP A 12 -24.19 -5.15 1.01
N ALA A 13 -23.24 -6.09 1.10
CA ALA A 13 -23.48 -7.42 1.66
C ALA A 13 -24.00 -7.41 3.11
N GLN A 14 -23.63 -6.43 3.94
CA GLN A 14 -24.08 -6.37 5.34
C GLN A 14 -25.57 -6.05 5.47
N HIS A 15 -26.12 -5.34 4.48
CA HIS A 15 -27.52 -4.93 4.43
C HIS A 15 -28.41 -5.95 3.71
N LEU A 16 -27.83 -7.04 3.20
CA LEU A 16 -28.57 -8.08 2.50
C LEU A 16 -29.54 -8.81 3.42
N ASP A 17 -30.81 -8.84 3.02
CA ASP A 17 -31.87 -9.55 3.71
C ASP A 17 -31.85 -11.06 3.46
N VAL A 18 -31.73 -11.85 4.53
CA VAL A 18 -31.76 -13.32 4.51
C VAL A 18 -32.87 -13.85 5.42
N SER A 19 -33.72 -14.71 4.86
CA SER A 19 -34.80 -15.34 5.61
C SER A 19 -34.31 -16.51 6.46
N ARG A 20 -34.99 -16.77 7.57
CA ARG A 20 -34.72 -17.90 8.46
C ARG A 20 -34.80 -19.23 7.72
N ALA A 21 -35.75 -19.39 6.80
CA ALA A 21 -35.89 -20.59 5.98
C ALA A 21 -34.65 -20.83 5.10
N VAL A 22 -34.13 -19.78 4.46
CA VAL A 22 -32.91 -19.87 3.63
C VAL A 22 -31.71 -20.21 4.50
N LEU A 23 -31.54 -19.54 5.63
CA LEU A 23 -30.40 -19.78 6.52
C LEU A 23 -30.47 -21.17 7.18
N THR A 24 -31.66 -21.66 7.52
CA THR A 24 -31.90 -23.03 8.03
C THR A 24 -31.55 -24.10 6.99
N HIS A 25 -31.85 -23.83 5.72
CA HIS A 25 -31.45 -24.71 4.64
C HIS A 25 -29.92 -24.74 4.49
N ILE A 26 -29.26 -23.58 4.49
CA ILE A 26 -27.79 -23.48 4.35
C ILE A 26 -27.06 -24.11 5.55
N ILE A 27 -27.47 -23.82 6.79
CA ILE A 27 -26.82 -24.39 7.98
C ILE A 27 -26.91 -25.92 8.01
N THR A 28 -27.98 -26.50 7.47
CA THR A 28 -28.11 -27.95 7.33
C THR A 28 -27.00 -28.51 6.44
N GLY A 29 -26.70 -27.83 5.33
CA GLY A 29 -25.59 -28.19 4.46
C GLY A 29 -24.22 -27.91 5.08
N THR A 30 -24.07 -26.83 5.85
CA THR A 30 -22.83 -26.52 6.59
C THR A 30 -22.52 -27.57 7.66
N ILE A 31 -23.52 -28.01 8.42
CA ILE A 31 -23.37 -29.11 9.38
C ILE A 31 -22.96 -30.41 8.67
N ALA A 32 -23.60 -30.73 7.54
CA ALA A 32 -23.25 -31.92 6.76
C ALA A 32 -21.82 -31.88 6.21
N ALA A 33 -21.34 -30.70 5.80
CA ALA A 33 -19.99 -30.50 5.28
C ALA A 33 -18.91 -30.58 6.38
N THR A 34 -19.19 -29.99 7.54
CA THR A 34 -18.21 -29.84 8.64
C THR A 34 -18.16 -31.04 9.58
N LYS A 35 -19.18 -31.92 9.57
CA LYS A 35 -19.23 -33.14 10.40
C LYS A 35 -19.03 -32.89 11.90
N VAL A 36 -19.44 -31.72 12.39
CA VAL A 36 -19.44 -31.38 13.82
C VAL A 36 -20.36 -32.32 14.62
N SER A 37 -20.18 -32.37 15.94
CA SER A 37 -21.03 -33.18 16.83
C SER A 37 -22.49 -32.73 16.80
N GLU A 38 -23.43 -33.64 17.12
CA GLU A 38 -24.86 -33.31 17.11
C GLU A 38 -25.20 -32.19 18.11
N GLY A 39 -24.51 -32.10 19.25
CA GLY A 39 -24.72 -31.00 20.21
C GLY A 39 -24.42 -29.62 19.62
N VAL A 40 -23.30 -29.48 18.90
CA VAL A 40 -22.94 -28.22 18.20
C VAL A 40 -23.94 -27.93 17.06
N ALA A 41 -24.37 -28.98 16.35
CA ALA A 41 -25.33 -28.88 15.26
C ALA A 41 -26.73 -28.42 15.73
N GLU A 42 -27.28 -29.04 16.78
CA GLU A 42 -28.56 -28.66 17.38
C GLU A 42 -28.53 -27.23 17.91
N HIS A 43 -27.45 -26.85 18.58
CA HIS A 43 -27.30 -25.50 19.09
C HIS A 43 -27.21 -24.45 17.95
N ALA A 44 -26.47 -24.73 16.86
CA ALA A 44 -26.44 -23.87 15.68
C ALA A 44 -27.83 -23.70 15.02
N ARG A 45 -28.65 -24.76 14.97
CA ARG A 45 -30.05 -24.67 14.48
C ARG A 45 -30.93 -23.85 15.43
N SER A 46 -30.74 -24.01 16.73
CA SER A 46 -31.47 -23.29 17.78
C SER A 46 -31.23 -21.78 17.69
N ILE A 47 -29.98 -21.37 17.48
CA ILE A 47 -29.59 -19.98 17.24
C ILE A 47 -30.44 -19.34 16.14
N ILE A 48 -30.46 -19.97 14.96
CA ILE A 48 -31.19 -19.44 13.79
C ILE A 48 -32.70 -19.39 14.06
N SER A 49 -33.23 -20.39 14.78
CA SER A 49 -34.63 -20.45 15.15
C SER A 49 -35.03 -19.36 16.14
N ASN A 50 -34.15 -19.01 17.08
CA ASN A 50 -34.44 -18.11 18.19
C ASN A 50 -34.16 -16.63 17.91
N THR A 51 -33.36 -16.30 16.88
CA THR A 51 -33.07 -14.92 16.48
C THR A 51 -34.32 -14.08 16.27
N GLY A 52 -34.37 -12.91 16.92
CA GLY A 52 -35.44 -11.92 16.77
C GLY A 52 -36.78 -12.28 17.43
N LEU A 53 -36.93 -13.47 18.03
CA LEU A 53 -38.22 -13.92 18.60
C LEU A 53 -38.67 -13.11 19.82
N THR A 54 -37.74 -12.56 20.61
CA THR A 54 -38.03 -11.74 21.79
C THR A 54 -38.41 -10.30 21.46
N ILE A 55 -38.07 -9.81 20.26
CA ILE A 55 -38.23 -8.40 19.88
C ILE A 55 -39.27 -8.25 18.74
N GLN A 56 -39.24 -9.11 17.73
CA GLN A 56 -40.13 -9.08 16.56
C GLN A 56 -40.52 -10.50 16.09
N PRO A 57 -41.41 -11.21 16.81
CA PRO A 57 -41.73 -12.63 16.57
C PRO A 57 -42.40 -12.93 15.22
N LYS A 58 -42.90 -11.91 14.50
CA LYS A 58 -43.52 -12.06 13.17
C LYS A 58 -42.54 -11.83 12.01
N ARG A 59 -41.31 -11.36 12.29
CA ARG A 59 -40.29 -11.10 11.27
C ARG A 59 -39.49 -12.38 11.00
N ASP A 60 -39.42 -12.77 9.72
CA ASP A 60 -38.70 -13.97 9.27
C ASP A 60 -37.45 -13.66 8.43
N THR A 61 -37.25 -12.40 8.09
CA THR A 61 -36.14 -11.92 7.27
C THR A 61 -35.38 -10.85 8.03
N PHE A 62 -34.06 -11.00 8.10
CA PHE A 62 -33.16 -10.07 8.77
C PHE A 62 -31.97 -9.81 7.85
N SER A 63 -31.41 -8.61 7.91
CA SER A 63 -30.16 -8.31 7.23
C SER A 63 -29.02 -9.14 7.81
N ILE A 64 -27.95 -9.38 7.04
CA ILE A 64 -26.75 -10.07 7.55
C ILE A 64 -26.22 -9.41 8.82
N ARG A 65 -26.19 -8.08 8.87
CA ARG A 65 -25.80 -7.33 10.06
C ARG A 65 -26.70 -7.62 11.25
N GLU A 66 -28.01 -7.62 11.07
CA GLU A 66 -28.94 -7.98 12.14
C GLU A 66 -28.78 -9.43 12.60
N TRP A 67 -28.44 -10.37 11.71
CA TRP A 67 -28.09 -11.73 12.10
C TRP A 67 -26.86 -11.74 13.00
N LEU A 68 -25.78 -11.04 12.61
CA LEU A 68 -24.54 -10.94 13.39
C LEU A 68 -24.74 -10.23 14.75
N ASP A 69 -25.49 -9.14 14.77
CA ASP A 69 -25.78 -8.37 15.99
C ASP A 69 -26.65 -9.17 16.99
N ASN A 70 -27.65 -9.90 16.49
CA ASN A 70 -28.50 -10.74 17.34
C ASN A 70 -27.77 -11.97 17.90
N VAL A 71 -26.84 -12.53 17.11
CA VAL A 71 -25.92 -13.59 17.57
C VAL A 71 -25.14 -13.12 18.79
N LEU A 72 -24.59 -11.90 18.77
CA LEU A 72 -23.84 -11.31 19.90
C LEU A 72 -24.69 -11.04 21.16
N LEU A 73 -26.01 -10.89 21.01
CA LEU A 73 -26.92 -10.70 22.15
C LEU A 73 -27.33 -12.02 22.82
N GLN A 74 -27.22 -13.14 22.09
CA GLN A 74 -27.55 -14.49 22.57
C GLN A 74 -26.35 -15.21 23.21
N THR A 75 -25.12 -14.73 22.99
CA THR A 75 -23.88 -15.20 23.65
C THR A 75 -23.80 -14.77 25.12
N LYS A 76 -24.69 -15.29 25.98
CA LYS A 76 -24.49 -15.25 27.44
C LYS A 76 -23.69 -16.44 27.96
N ASP A 77 -23.61 -17.52 27.17
CA ASP A 77 -22.84 -18.72 27.46
C ASP A 77 -21.54 -18.71 26.63
N ASN A 78 -20.39 -18.71 27.33
CA ASN A 78 -19.05 -18.72 26.71
C ASN A 78 -18.50 -20.15 26.57
N SER A 79 -19.37 -21.17 26.49
CA SER A 79 -18.95 -22.55 26.31
C SER A 79 -18.29 -22.77 24.94
N PRO A 80 -17.29 -23.67 24.82
CA PRO A 80 -16.68 -24.00 23.54
C PRO A 80 -17.68 -24.51 22.49
N GLU A 81 -18.69 -25.27 22.92
CA GLU A 81 -19.76 -25.75 22.04
C GLU A 81 -20.58 -24.59 21.48
N SER A 82 -20.92 -23.61 22.32
CA SER A 82 -21.57 -22.39 21.87
C SER A 82 -20.70 -21.65 20.85
N GLN A 83 -19.41 -21.47 21.12
CA GLN A 83 -18.48 -20.81 20.21
C GLN A 83 -18.40 -21.51 18.85
N ALA A 84 -18.26 -22.84 18.82
CA ALA A 84 -18.24 -23.61 17.58
C ALA A 84 -19.53 -23.46 16.77
N SER A 85 -20.70 -23.47 17.43
CA SER A 85 -21.99 -23.25 16.77
C SER A 85 -22.08 -21.89 16.09
N TRP A 86 -21.55 -20.84 16.72
CA TRP A 86 -21.53 -19.48 16.14
C TRP A 86 -20.69 -19.41 14.89
N GLN A 87 -19.52 -20.03 14.91
CA GLN A 87 -18.64 -20.04 13.74
C GLN A 87 -19.27 -20.79 12.56
N LEU A 88 -20.07 -21.84 12.81
CA LEU A 88 -20.86 -22.47 11.73
C LEU A 88 -21.91 -21.52 11.15
N VAL A 89 -22.55 -20.69 11.98
CA VAL A 89 -23.50 -19.68 11.52
C VAL A 89 -22.80 -18.61 10.68
N HIS A 90 -21.59 -18.19 11.04
CA HIS A 90 -20.80 -17.27 10.20
C HIS A 90 -20.51 -17.85 8.80
N VAL A 91 -20.11 -19.12 8.72
CA VAL A 91 -19.94 -19.80 7.41
C VAL A 91 -21.26 -19.80 6.64
N ALA A 92 -22.38 -20.12 7.29
CA ALA A 92 -23.70 -20.15 6.65
C ALA A 92 -24.14 -18.76 6.16
N LEU A 93 -23.85 -17.69 6.89
CA LEU A 93 -24.14 -16.31 6.49
C LEU A 93 -23.29 -15.89 5.28
N GLY A 94 -21.98 -16.20 5.27
CA GLY A 94 -21.12 -15.94 4.11
C GLY A 94 -21.60 -16.66 2.86
N VAL A 95 -21.99 -17.94 3.01
CA VAL A 95 -22.62 -18.73 1.92
C VAL A 95 -23.94 -18.08 1.47
N ALA A 96 -24.76 -17.57 2.38
CA ALA A 96 -26.03 -16.93 2.04
C ALA A 96 -25.85 -15.69 1.16
N VAL A 97 -24.84 -14.86 1.45
CA VAL A 97 -24.51 -13.66 0.65
C VAL A 97 -24.16 -14.05 -0.79
N LEU A 98 -23.16 -14.93 -0.97
CA LEU A 98 -22.72 -15.33 -2.30
C LEU A 98 -23.83 -16.07 -3.05
N ARG A 99 -24.61 -16.91 -2.36
CA ARG A 99 -25.74 -17.63 -2.96
C ARG A 99 -26.81 -16.68 -3.48
N HIS A 100 -27.15 -15.65 -2.71
CA HIS A 100 -28.12 -14.64 -3.12
C HIS A 100 -27.66 -13.92 -4.38
N LYS A 101 -26.44 -13.38 -4.35
CA LYS A 101 -25.87 -12.66 -5.49
C LYS A 101 -25.72 -13.54 -6.73
N ALA A 102 -25.23 -14.77 -6.57
CA ALA A 102 -25.09 -15.73 -7.66
C ALA A 102 -26.42 -16.05 -8.36
N ARG A 103 -27.50 -16.27 -7.59
CA ARG A 103 -28.82 -16.61 -8.16
C ARG A 103 -29.52 -15.43 -8.82
N GLN A 104 -29.18 -14.22 -8.42
CA GLN A 104 -29.64 -12.99 -9.08
C GLN A 104 -28.71 -12.53 -10.21
N ASN A 105 -27.63 -13.28 -10.46
CA ASN A 105 -26.59 -12.91 -11.41
C ASN A 105 -26.00 -11.51 -11.13
N GLN A 106 -25.92 -11.13 -9.86
CA GLN A 106 -25.32 -9.87 -9.41
C GLN A 106 -23.81 -10.04 -9.25
N PRO A 107 -23.00 -9.04 -9.65
CA PRO A 107 -21.57 -9.06 -9.39
C PRO A 107 -21.30 -8.98 -7.89
N VAL A 108 -20.20 -9.63 -7.49
CA VAL A 108 -19.62 -9.51 -6.15
C VAL A 108 -18.35 -8.69 -6.33
N ASP A 109 -18.32 -7.49 -5.76
CA ASP A 109 -17.12 -6.66 -5.78
C ASP A 109 -16.11 -7.12 -4.71
N GLY A 110 -14.93 -6.51 -4.70
CA GLY A 110 -13.86 -6.87 -3.77
C GLY A 110 -14.22 -6.62 -2.30
N ALA A 111 -15.06 -5.63 -1.99
CA ALA A 111 -15.46 -5.30 -0.62
C ALA A 111 -16.43 -6.35 -0.05
N ASP A 112 -17.43 -6.74 -0.84
CA ASP A 112 -18.35 -7.82 -0.47
C ASP A 112 -17.64 -9.18 -0.38
N LEU A 113 -16.70 -9.47 -1.31
CA LEU A 113 -15.92 -10.70 -1.25
C LEU A 113 -15.00 -10.72 -0.01
N GLU A 114 -14.39 -9.59 0.35
CA GLU A 114 -13.59 -9.45 1.58
C GLU A 114 -14.44 -9.70 2.82
N PHE A 115 -15.65 -9.13 2.87
CA PHE A 115 -16.58 -9.35 3.97
C PHE A 115 -16.95 -10.83 4.12
N VAL A 116 -17.32 -11.50 3.01
CA VAL A 116 -17.65 -12.93 3.02
C VAL A 116 -16.43 -13.78 3.40
N TRP A 117 -15.26 -13.48 2.84
CA TRP A 117 -14.03 -14.18 3.17
C TRP A 117 -13.68 -14.02 4.65
N GLY A 118 -13.85 -12.83 5.23
CA GLY A 118 -13.69 -12.59 6.66
C GLY A 118 -14.54 -13.52 7.52
N LEU A 119 -15.84 -13.68 7.20
CA LEU A 119 -16.73 -14.60 7.91
C LEU A 119 -16.25 -16.06 7.83
N VAL A 120 -15.85 -16.51 6.63
CA VAL A 120 -15.41 -17.89 6.40
C VAL A 120 -14.05 -18.16 7.04
N ARG A 121 -13.07 -17.27 6.83
CA ARG A 121 -11.71 -17.36 7.37
C ARG A 121 -11.75 -17.38 8.89
N ASP A 122 -12.44 -16.42 9.51
CA ASP A 122 -12.48 -16.31 10.97
C ASP A 122 -13.11 -17.56 11.59
N ALA A 123 -14.15 -18.12 10.96
CA ALA A 123 -14.75 -19.38 11.40
C ALA A 123 -13.82 -20.60 11.23
N VAL A 124 -13.17 -20.73 10.08
CA VAL A 124 -12.29 -21.88 9.75
C VAL A 124 -10.98 -21.84 10.53
N THR A 125 -10.56 -20.66 11.00
CA THR A 125 -9.36 -20.45 11.82
C THR A 125 -9.65 -20.33 13.31
N ASP A 126 -10.92 -20.32 13.72
CA ASP A 126 -11.33 -20.23 15.11
C ASP A 126 -10.71 -21.37 15.95
N PRO A 127 -10.09 -21.08 17.11
CA PRO A 127 -9.39 -22.09 17.91
C PRO A 127 -10.26 -23.25 18.39
N VAL A 128 -11.59 -23.08 18.43
CA VAL A 128 -12.54 -24.09 18.91
C VAL A 128 -13.15 -24.87 17.76
N LEU A 129 -13.56 -24.20 16.68
CA LEU A 129 -14.12 -24.88 15.50
C LEU A 129 -13.03 -25.58 14.68
N ALA A 130 -11.87 -24.95 14.46
CA ALA A 130 -10.84 -25.46 13.55
C ALA A 130 -10.39 -26.91 13.84
N PRO A 131 -10.16 -27.33 15.11
CA PRO A 131 -9.80 -28.72 15.42
C PRO A 131 -10.92 -29.73 15.12
N LEU A 132 -12.18 -29.28 15.00
CA LEU A 132 -13.34 -30.12 14.72
C LEU A 132 -13.57 -30.31 13.21
N LEU A 133 -12.97 -29.46 12.37
CA LEU A 133 -13.17 -29.52 10.94
C LEU A 133 -12.40 -30.69 10.30
N PRO A 134 -12.99 -31.38 9.32
CA PRO A 134 -12.27 -32.42 8.60
C PRO A 134 -11.10 -31.82 7.81
N GLY A 135 -9.98 -32.53 7.79
CA GLY A 135 -8.81 -32.15 7.00
C GLY A 135 -9.15 -32.00 5.51
N ALA A 136 -8.45 -31.09 4.83
CA ALA A 136 -8.64 -30.86 3.41
C ALA A 136 -8.24 -32.10 2.60
N SER A 137 -8.96 -32.37 1.52
CA SER A 137 -8.65 -33.49 0.61
C SER A 137 -8.16 -32.97 -0.73
N ARG A 138 -7.08 -33.57 -1.26
CA ARG A 138 -6.58 -33.24 -2.59
C ARG A 138 -7.46 -33.82 -3.68
N SER A 139 -7.80 -33.00 -4.66
CA SER A 139 -8.62 -33.34 -5.82
C SER A 139 -7.78 -33.98 -6.93
N ALA A 140 -8.46 -34.57 -7.92
CA ALA A 140 -7.81 -35.08 -9.13
C ALA A 140 -7.14 -33.97 -9.97
N GLN A 141 -7.56 -32.72 -9.79
CA GLN A 141 -6.98 -31.54 -10.45
C GLN A 141 -5.84 -30.90 -9.63
N GLY A 142 -5.44 -31.52 -8.51
CA GLY A 142 -4.27 -31.13 -7.73
C GLY A 142 -4.52 -30.15 -6.58
N PHE A 143 -5.69 -29.50 -6.52
CA PHE A 143 -6.04 -28.58 -5.43
C PHE A 143 -6.54 -29.29 -4.17
N LEU A 144 -6.34 -28.66 -3.02
CA LEU A 144 -6.94 -29.03 -1.75
C LEU A 144 -8.34 -28.42 -1.64
N SER A 145 -9.29 -29.21 -1.17
CA SER A 145 -10.69 -28.82 -1.08
C SER A 145 -11.17 -28.88 0.37
N VAL A 146 -11.69 -27.77 0.88
CA VAL A 146 -12.33 -27.65 2.20
C VAL A 146 -13.84 -27.49 1.99
N PRO A 147 -14.67 -28.47 2.41
CA PRO A 147 -16.12 -28.36 2.34
C PRO A 147 -16.66 -27.29 3.31
N LEU A 148 -17.46 -26.36 2.80
CA LEU A 148 -18.09 -25.29 3.60
C LEU A 148 -19.61 -25.50 3.76
N CYS A 149 -20.27 -25.99 2.71
CA CYS A 149 -21.67 -26.39 2.73
C CYS A 149 -21.91 -27.49 1.69
N SER A 150 -22.70 -28.52 2.04
CA SER A 150 -22.99 -29.66 1.18
C SER A 150 -24.46 -30.05 1.27
N LEU A 151 -25.22 -29.71 0.22
CA LEU A 151 -26.64 -30.05 0.07
C LEU A 151 -26.78 -31.09 -1.04
N ILE A 152 -27.30 -32.25 -0.66
CA ILE A 152 -27.49 -33.41 -1.55
C ILE A 152 -28.98 -33.77 -1.55
N LYS A 153 -29.53 -33.97 -2.74
CA LYS A 153 -30.93 -34.35 -2.95
C LYS A 153 -31.00 -35.55 -3.87
N ASP A 154 -31.70 -36.61 -3.45
CA ASP A 154 -31.87 -37.85 -4.23
C ASP A 154 -30.53 -38.46 -4.73
N ASN A 155 -29.50 -38.45 -3.88
CA ASN A 155 -28.11 -38.85 -4.20
C ASN A 155 -27.43 -38.03 -5.31
N ARG A 156 -27.96 -36.85 -5.64
CA ARG A 156 -27.39 -35.89 -6.57
C ARG A 156 -26.95 -34.64 -5.84
N ILE A 157 -25.93 -33.99 -6.38
CA ILE A 157 -25.51 -32.67 -5.92
C ILE A 157 -26.70 -31.72 -6.11
N ASP A 158 -27.12 -31.02 -5.05
CA ASP A 158 -28.06 -29.91 -5.15
C ASP A 158 -27.26 -28.60 -5.15
N GLU A 159 -26.53 -28.35 -4.06
CA GLU A 159 -25.63 -27.22 -3.92
C GLU A 159 -24.37 -27.62 -3.14
N LEU A 160 -23.17 -27.28 -3.63
CA LEU A 160 -21.91 -27.46 -2.89
C LEU A 160 -21.13 -26.15 -2.82
N TRP A 161 -20.62 -25.82 -1.63
CA TRP A 161 -19.73 -24.68 -1.40
C TRP A 161 -18.41 -25.15 -0.83
N ARG A 162 -17.31 -24.72 -1.42
CA ARG A 162 -15.97 -25.19 -1.08
C ARG A 162 -14.94 -24.08 -1.18
N LEU A 163 -13.93 -24.14 -0.33
CA LEU A 163 -12.69 -23.43 -0.55
C LEU A 163 -11.74 -24.36 -1.32
N HIS A 164 -11.31 -23.94 -2.50
CA HIS A 164 -10.29 -24.63 -3.30
C HIS A 164 -8.97 -23.89 -3.18
N VAL A 165 -7.89 -24.61 -2.89
CA VAL A 165 -6.54 -24.04 -2.73
C VAL A 165 -5.52 -24.90 -3.48
N TRP A 166 -4.90 -24.33 -4.50
CA TRP A 166 -3.69 -24.86 -5.11
C TRP A 166 -2.51 -24.34 -4.31
N LEU A 167 -1.67 -25.24 -3.79
CA LEU A 167 -0.44 -24.87 -3.09
C LEU A 167 0.73 -24.79 -4.07
N PRO A 168 1.78 -24.00 -3.73
CA PRO A 168 3.03 -23.96 -4.48
C PRO A 168 3.94 -25.14 -4.11
N ASP A 169 3.41 -26.36 -4.19
CA ASP A 169 4.08 -27.60 -3.78
C ASP A 169 4.35 -28.52 -4.99
N GLY A 170 4.22 -27.99 -6.21
CA GLY A 170 4.38 -28.74 -7.46
C GLY A 170 3.27 -29.77 -7.74
N HIS A 171 2.35 -30.03 -6.81
CA HIS A 171 1.30 -31.03 -7.01
C HIS A 171 0.20 -30.43 -7.88
N ARG A 172 0.16 -30.84 -9.15
CA ARG A 172 -0.90 -30.50 -10.11
C ARG A 172 -1.61 -31.78 -10.56
N GLY A 173 -2.82 -31.63 -11.10
CA GLY A 173 -3.58 -32.75 -11.65
C GLY A 173 -2.81 -33.47 -12.76
N ASN A 174 -3.15 -34.73 -13.03
CA ASN A 174 -2.54 -35.45 -14.15
C ASN A 174 -2.85 -34.71 -15.46
N PRO A 175 -1.85 -34.23 -16.22
CA PRO A 175 -2.07 -33.43 -17.42
C PRO A 175 -2.87 -34.18 -18.50
N ASP A 176 -2.75 -35.51 -18.56
CA ASP A 176 -3.51 -36.35 -19.49
C ASP A 176 -5.02 -36.32 -19.21
N PHE A 177 -5.43 -35.96 -17.99
CA PHE A 177 -6.82 -35.96 -17.54
C PHE A 177 -7.25 -34.60 -16.98
N ALA A 178 -6.60 -33.51 -17.40
CA ALA A 178 -6.89 -32.16 -16.93
C ALA A 178 -8.22 -31.60 -17.50
N LEU A 179 -8.62 -32.05 -18.69
CA LEU A 179 -9.84 -31.64 -19.36
C LEU A 179 -11.06 -32.37 -18.78
N HIS A 180 -11.96 -31.63 -18.15
CA HIS A 180 -13.10 -32.23 -17.46
C HIS A 180 -14.37 -31.40 -17.62
N LEU A 181 -15.49 -32.01 -17.20
CA LEU A 181 -16.80 -31.40 -17.18
C LEU A 181 -17.37 -31.43 -15.76
N HIS A 182 -18.28 -30.52 -15.47
CA HIS A 182 -19.04 -30.53 -14.23
C HIS A 182 -20.45 -31.07 -14.47
N GLN A 183 -20.97 -31.86 -13.53
CA GLN A 183 -22.39 -32.26 -13.56
C GLN A 183 -23.28 -31.03 -13.38
N PRO A 184 -23.11 -30.21 -12.33
CA PRO A 184 -23.88 -28.98 -12.15
C PRO A 184 -23.17 -27.78 -12.79
N PHE A 185 -23.90 -26.67 -12.91
CA PHE A 185 -23.31 -25.36 -13.17
C PHE A 185 -22.32 -24.98 -12.05
N ALA A 186 -21.19 -24.38 -12.42
CA ALA A 186 -20.14 -23.95 -11.50
C ALA A 186 -19.90 -22.44 -11.53
N GLN A 187 -19.57 -21.88 -10.37
CA GLN A 187 -19.15 -20.51 -10.22
C GLN A 187 -18.01 -20.41 -9.20
N SER A 188 -17.02 -19.58 -9.50
CA SER A 188 -15.84 -19.36 -8.67
C SER A 188 -15.65 -17.87 -8.39
N TRP A 189 -15.25 -17.54 -7.16
CA TRP A 189 -14.76 -16.22 -6.77
C TRP A 189 -13.31 -16.34 -6.32
N ILE A 190 -12.41 -15.55 -6.91
CA ILE A 190 -10.96 -15.65 -6.66
C ILE A 190 -10.59 -14.90 -5.39
N LEU A 191 -10.06 -15.61 -4.41
CA LEU A 191 -9.60 -15.04 -3.15
C LEU A 191 -8.16 -14.55 -3.22
N ALA A 192 -7.29 -15.30 -3.90
CA ALA A 192 -5.86 -15.02 -4.00
C ALA A 192 -5.24 -15.74 -5.20
N GLY A 193 -4.19 -15.17 -5.77
CA GLY A 193 -3.42 -15.75 -6.86
C GLY A 193 -4.08 -15.61 -8.24
N GLU A 194 -3.39 -16.14 -9.24
CA GLU A 194 -3.78 -16.07 -10.64
C GLU A 194 -4.03 -17.48 -11.20
N GLY A 195 -5.07 -17.62 -12.01
CA GLY A 195 -5.40 -18.86 -12.71
C GLY A 195 -5.98 -18.58 -14.09
N LEU A 196 -5.66 -19.44 -15.06
CA LEU A 196 -6.21 -19.39 -16.42
C LEU A 196 -7.29 -20.46 -16.57
N ASP A 197 -8.49 -20.08 -16.99
CA ASP A 197 -9.53 -21.03 -17.41
C ASP A 197 -9.51 -21.14 -18.93
N HIS A 198 -9.42 -22.37 -19.45
CA HIS A 198 -9.53 -22.63 -20.88
C HIS A 198 -10.78 -23.45 -21.15
N GLN A 199 -11.62 -22.99 -22.07
CA GLN A 199 -12.84 -23.69 -22.47
C GLN A 199 -12.73 -24.27 -23.87
N TYR A 200 -13.41 -25.40 -24.09
CA TYR A 200 -13.32 -26.18 -25.31
C TYR A 200 -14.70 -26.53 -25.85
N ALA A 201 -14.88 -26.33 -27.16
CA ALA A 201 -15.99 -26.91 -27.89
C ALA A 201 -15.69 -28.37 -28.22
N VAL A 202 -16.69 -29.25 -28.06
CA VAL A 202 -16.60 -30.68 -28.37
C VAL A 202 -17.44 -30.99 -29.59
N THR A 203 -16.85 -31.69 -30.56
CA THR A 203 -17.52 -32.16 -31.78
C THR A 203 -17.37 -33.66 -31.95
N ASP A 204 -18.39 -34.28 -32.52
CA ASP A 204 -18.35 -35.69 -32.92
C ASP A 204 -17.31 -35.90 -34.05
N PRO A 205 -16.50 -36.98 -34.02
CA PRO A 205 -15.58 -37.33 -35.11
C PRO A 205 -16.20 -37.38 -36.50
N GLU A 206 -17.49 -37.72 -36.61
CA GLU A 206 -18.18 -37.83 -37.91
C GLU A 206 -18.80 -36.51 -38.39
N ALA A 207 -18.69 -35.43 -37.60
CA ALA A 207 -19.24 -34.13 -37.97
C ALA A 207 -18.44 -33.47 -39.11
N LYS A 208 -19.14 -33.02 -40.17
CA LYS A 208 -18.53 -32.28 -41.29
C LYS A 208 -17.82 -31.02 -40.77
N GLY A 209 -16.50 -30.93 -40.98
CA GLY A 209 -15.67 -29.79 -40.58
C GLY A 209 -14.85 -29.98 -39.30
N ALA A 210 -14.73 -31.20 -38.76
CA ALA A 210 -13.88 -31.50 -37.61
C ALA A 210 -12.40 -31.13 -37.89
N LEU A 211 -11.90 -30.11 -37.20
CA LEU A 211 -10.51 -29.60 -37.27
C LEU A 211 -9.80 -29.67 -35.89
N GLY A 212 -10.26 -30.56 -35.01
CA GLY A 212 -9.79 -30.64 -33.62
C GLY A 212 -8.75 -31.74 -33.38
N THR A 213 -8.21 -31.78 -32.16
CA THR A 213 -7.36 -32.88 -31.66
C THR A 213 -8.27 -34.00 -31.12
N PRO A 214 -7.99 -35.29 -31.42
CA PRO A 214 -8.79 -36.41 -30.91
C PRO A 214 -8.50 -36.69 -29.43
N TYR A 215 -9.56 -36.96 -28.65
CA TYR A 215 -9.52 -37.38 -27.25
C TYR A 215 -10.50 -38.52 -27.01
N ALA A 216 -10.21 -39.40 -26.06
CA ALA A 216 -11.18 -40.39 -25.57
C ALA A 216 -11.98 -39.84 -24.38
N GLN A 217 -13.26 -40.21 -24.29
CA GLN A 217 -14.07 -39.98 -23.11
C GLN A 217 -13.80 -41.07 -22.07
N TYR A 218 -13.53 -40.64 -20.85
CA TYR A 218 -13.36 -41.51 -19.68
C TYR A 218 -14.53 -41.29 -18.71
N ARG A 219 -15.14 -42.37 -18.24
CA ARG A 219 -16.15 -42.32 -17.18
C ARG A 219 -15.45 -42.29 -15.83
N ILE A 220 -15.94 -41.47 -14.90
CA ILE A 220 -15.44 -41.48 -13.52
C ILE A 220 -16.23 -42.51 -12.70
N ALA A 221 -15.53 -43.51 -12.16
CA ALA A 221 -16.05 -44.46 -11.20
C ALA A 221 -15.51 -44.15 -9.80
N TRP A 222 -16.41 -44.03 -8.82
CA TRP A 222 -16.07 -43.68 -7.44
C TRP A 222 -15.92 -44.93 -6.56
N SER A 223 -15.06 -44.85 -5.53
CA SER A 223 -14.98 -45.88 -4.48
C SER A 223 -16.13 -45.70 -3.47
N GLY A 224 -17.01 -46.71 -3.37
CA GLY A 224 -18.03 -46.81 -2.33
C GLY A 224 -17.60 -47.73 -1.19
N THR A 225 -18.30 -47.71 -0.05
CA THR A 225 -18.10 -48.57 1.13
C THR A 225 -18.46 -50.05 0.91
N GLY A 226 -18.56 -50.52 -0.34
CA GLY A 226 -18.92 -51.90 -0.71
C GLY A 226 -18.29 -52.35 -2.04
N LYS A 227 -18.49 -53.63 -2.40
CA LYS A 227 -17.87 -54.32 -3.57
C LYS A 227 -18.38 -53.89 -4.96
N SER A 228 -19.20 -52.84 -5.08
CA SER A 228 -19.71 -52.34 -6.37
C SER A 228 -19.37 -50.87 -6.58
N HIS A 229 -18.69 -50.57 -7.69
CA HIS A 229 -18.42 -49.22 -8.17
C HIS A 229 -19.71 -48.60 -8.73
N GLY A 230 -20.00 -47.34 -8.38
CA GLY A 230 -21.22 -46.63 -8.82
C GLY A 230 -20.92 -45.21 -9.29
N THR A 231 -21.85 -44.61 -10.03
CA THR A 231 -21.79 -43.23 -10.54
C THR A 231 -22.30 -42.18 -9.55
N ALA A 232 -22.84 -42.60 -8.41
CA ALA A 232 -23.36 -41.71 -7.37
C ALA A 232 -22.24 -40.97 -6.63
N TYR A 233 -22.48 -39.69 -6.30
CA TYR A 233 -21.52 -38.86 -5.58
C TYR A 233 -21.31 -39.36 -4.13
N VAL A 234 -20.06 -39.55 -3.71
CA VAL A 234 -19.72 -39.92 -2.32
C VAL A 234 -18.75 -38.87 -1.74
N PRO A 235 -19.08 -38.19 -0.63
CA PRO A 235 -18.15 -37.27 0.02
C PRO A 235 -17.00 -38.03 0.71
N HIS A 236 -15.78 -37.48 0.71
CA HIS A 236 -14.56 -38.03 1.34
C HIS A 236 -14.03 -39.38 0.78
N GLN A 237 -13.86 -39.48 -0.53
CA GLN A 237 -13.30 -40.67 -1.19
C GLN A 237 -11.78 -40.74 -1.11
N SER A 238 -11.22 -41.95 -1.06
CA SER A 238 -9.76 -42.18 -1.07
C SER A 238 -9.17 -42.28 -2.48
N TYR A 239 -9.97 -42.59 -3.50
CA TYR A 239 -9.56 -42.60 -4.91
C TYR A 239 -10.75 -42.58 -5.88
N SER A 240 -10.50 -42.18 -7.13
CA SER A 240 -11.38 -42.36 -8.30
C SER A 240 -10.69 -43.21 -9.37
N ILE A 241 -11.47 -43.84 -10.25
CA ILE A 241 -10.96 -44.52 -11.44
C ILE A 241 -11.53 -43.79 -12.65
N VAL A 242 -10.66 -43.36 -13.56
CA VAL A 242 -11.07 -42.88 -14.90
C VAL A 242 -11.05 -44.07 -15.85
N GLU A 243 -12.22 -44.54 -16.25
CA GLU A 243 -12.42 -45.73 -17.09
C GLU A 243 -12.60 -45.32 -18.56
N ASN A 244 -11.74 -45.80 -19.45
CA ASN A 244 -11.85 -45.48 -20.88
C ASN A 244 -13.17 -46.06 -21.44
N THR A 245 -14.00 -45.21 -22.05
CA THR A 245 -15.29 -45.63 -22.62
C THR A 245 -15.20 -46.11 -24.07
N GLY A 246 -14.05 -45.91 -24.72
CA GLY A 246 -13.84 -46.17 -26.16
C GLY A 246 -14.46 -45.13 -27.09
N LYS A 247 -15.18 -44.13 -26.57
CA LYS A 247 -15.79 -43.06 -27.37
C LYS A 247 -14.77 -41.94 -27.63
N ILE A 248 -14.52 -41.67 -28.91
CA ILE A 248 -13.64 -40.59 -29.36
C ILE A 248 -14.44 -39.31 -29.61
N VAL A 249 -13.85 -38.17 -29.25
CA VAL A 249 -14.35 -36.82 -29.55
C VAL A 249 -13.22 -35.94 -30.06
N HIS A 250 -13.57 -34.90 -30.82
CA HIS A 250 -12.62 -33.85 -31.19
C HIS A 250 -12.92 -32.59 -30.38
N ILE A 251 -11.86 -31.90 -29.95
CA ILE A 251 -12.01 -30.63 -29.23
C ILE A 251 -11.30 -29.49 -29.95
N LYS A 252 -11.83 -28.28 -29.75
CA LYS A 252 -11.21 -27.02 -30.15
C LYS A 252 -11.30 -26.03 -29.01
N GLN A 253 -10.17 -25.42 -28.63
CA GLN A 253 -10.17 -24.34 -27.63
C GLN A 253 -10.95 -23.14 -28.19
N VAL A 254 -11.91 -22.65 -27.42
CA VAL A 254 -12.77 -21.52 -27.81
C VAL A 254 -12.48 -20.28 -27.00
N GLU A 255 -12.00 -20.42 -25.77
CA GLU A 255 -11.78 -19.31 -24.86
C GLU A 255 -10.58 -19.58 -23.94
N THR A 256 -9.92 -18.50 -23.52
CA THR A 256 -8.93 -18.50 -22.45
C THR A 256 -9.08 -17.21 -21.66
N ALA A 257 -9.37 -17.33 -20.38
CA ALA A 257 -9.62 -16.19 -19.51
C ALA A 257 -8.68 -16.22 -18.30
N LEU A 258 -8.02 -15.09 -18.04
CA LEU A 258 -7.22 -14.88 -16.83
C LEU A 258 -8.14 -14.44 -15.70
N HIS A 259 -7.99 -15.06 -14.54
CA HIS A 259 -8.73 -14.75 -13.32
C HIS A 259 -7.76 -14.45 -12.19
N THR A 260 -7.89 -13.26 -11.62
CA THR A 260 -7.09 -12.74 -10.52
C THR A 260 -7.98 -12.40 -9.32
N ARG A 261 -7.37 -12.03 -8.19
CA ARG A 261 -8.04 -11.65 -6.94
C ARG A 261 -9.26 -10.73 -7.19
N ASP A 262 -10.36 -11.01 -6.50
CA ASP A 262 -11.66 -10.31 -6.57
C ASP A 262 -12.45 -10.50 -7.87
N MET A 263 -11.94 -11.22 -8.87
CA MET A 263 -12.72 -11.63 -10.03
C MET A 263 -13.65 -12.81 -9.72
N SER A 264 -14.65 -13.02 -10.58
CA SER A 264 -15.47 -14.23 -10.58
C SER A 264 -15.66 -14.77 -11.99
N TYR A 265 -15.87 -16.07 -12.12
CA TYR A 265 -16.13 -16.71 -13.40
C TYR A 265 -17.07 -17.90 -13.25
N THR A 266 -17.66 -18.34 -14.36
CA THR A 266 -18.66 -19.41 -14.39
C THR A 266 -18.35 -20.43 -15.45
N VAL A 267 -18.67 -21.70 -15.16
CA VAL A 267 -18.57 -22.81 -16.11
C VAL A 267 -19.92 -23.50 -16.17
N GLY A 268 -20.52 -23.54 -17.37
CA GLY A 268 -21.81 -24.18 -17.57
C GLY A 268 -21.76 -25.68 -17.29
N ALA A 269 -22.90 -26.25 -16.88
CA ALA A 269 -23.04 -27.71 -16.75
C ALA A 269 -22.69 -28.39 -18.10
N GLY A 270 -21.75 -29.34 -18.08
CA GLY A 270 -21.33 -30.02 -19.30
C GLY A 270 -20.45 -29.22 -20.26
N VAL A 271 -19.88 -28.09 -19.83
CA VAL A 271 -18.82 -27.42 -20.60
C VAL A 271 -17.48 -28.10 -20.31
N VAL A 272 -16.69 -28.37 -21.35
CA VAL A 272 -15.33 -28.89 -21.19
C VAL A 272 -14.40 -27.73 -20.90
N HIS A 273 -13.67 -27.82 -19.80
CA HIS A 273 -12.68 -26.82 -19.43
C HIS A 273 -11.48 -27.44 -18.71
N ARG A 274 -10.43 -26.62 -18.55
CA ARG A 274 -9.32 -26.89 -17.62
C ARG A 274 -8.90 -25.57 -16.96
N THR A 275 -8.54 -25.65 -15.69
CA THR A 275 -7.91 -24.54 -14.97
C THR A 275 -6.41 -24.79 -14.88
N GLU A 276 -5.63 -23.84 -15.38
CA GLU A 276 -4.16 -23.84 -15.36
C GLU A 276 -3.66 -22.88 -14.28
N VAL A 277 -2.86 -23.41 -13.34
CA VAL A 277 -2.24 -22.66 -12.24
C VAL A 277 -0.75 -23.02 -12.20
N PRO A 278 0.17 -22.03 -12.26
CA PRO A 278 1.62 -22.29 -12.19
C PRO A 278 2.00 -23.11 -10.96
N ALA A 279 2.93 -24.06 -11.12
CA ALA A 279 3.32 -25.01 -10.06
C ALA A 279 3.86 -24.36 -8.77
N GLU A 280 4.44 -23.17 -8.92
CA GLU A 280 5.15 -22.43 -7.86
C GLU A 280 4.31 -21.35 -7.19
N THR A 281 3.02 -21.21 -7.54
CA THR A 281 2.14 -20.18 -6.98
C THR A 281 0.96 -20.78 -6.22
N LEU A 282 0.46 -20.00 -5.27
CA LEU A 282 -0.82 -20.28 -4.62
C LEU A 282 -1.95 -19.69 -5.48
N HIS A 283 -3.05 -20.44 -5.62
CA HIS A 283 -4.30 -19.93 -6.16
C HIS A 283 -5.45 -20.43 -5.29
N ALA A 284 -6.39 -19.56 -4.94
CA ALA A 284 -7.49 -19.92 -4.06
C ALA A 284 -8.83 -19.33 -4.52
N THR A 285 -9.88 -20.15 -4.43
CA THR A 285 -11.23 -19.75 -4.82
C THR A 285 -12.29 -20.23 -3.83
N LEU A 286 -13.33 -19.41 -3.64
CA LEU A 286 -14.62 -19.91 -3.15
C LEU A 286 -15.37 -20.46 -4.35
N PHE A 287 -15.72 -21.73 -4.29
CA PHE A 287 -16.30 -22.48 -5.39
C PHE A 287 -17.72 -22.94 -5.06
N TYR A 288 -18.62 -22.77 -6.01
CA TYR A 288 -20.05 -23.06 -5.89
C TYR A 288 -20.54 -23.94 -7.04
N PHE A 289 -21.18 -25.06 -6.70
CA PHE A 289 -22.03 -25.81 -7.63
C PHE A 289 -23.51 -25.55 -7.38
N ASP A 290 -24.27 -25.33 -8.45
CA ASP A 290 -25.70 -25.06 -8.41
C ASP A 290 -26.46 -25.89 -9.47
N SER A 291 -27.10 -26.97 -9.04
CA SER A 291 -27.86 -27.83 -9.95
C SER A 291 -29.13 -27.18 -10.48
N SER A 292 -29.62 -26.09 -9.84
CA SER A 292 -30.80 -25.37 -10.33
C SER A 292 -30.53 -24.58 -11.62
N ARG A 293 -29.25 -24.28 -11.90
CA ARG A 293 -28.79 -23.59 -13.14
C ARG A 293 -28.31 -24.55 -14.23
N GLY A 294 -28.56 -25.85 -14.06
CA GLY A 294 -28.24 -26.89 -15.04
C GLY A 294 -27.59 -28.09 -14.38
N PHE A 295 -27.94 -29.29 -14.84
CA PHE A 295 -27.37 -30.55 -14.37
C PHE A 295 -27.30 -31.57 -15.51
N ILE A 296 -26.12 -32.14 -15.75
CA ILE A 296 -25.93 -33.28 -16.65
C ILE A 296 -25.63 -34.55 -15.84
N GLN A 297 -26.17 -35.68 -16.29
CA GLN A 297 -26.03 -36.93 -15.56
C GLN A 297 -24.60 -37.49 -15.64
N ASP A 298 -24.03 -37.52 -16.84
CA ASP A 298 -22.69 -38.06 -17.10
C ASP A 298 -21.74 -36.92 -17.46
N ALA A 299 -20.80 -36.62 -16.56
CA ALA A 299 -19.72 -35.65 -16.79
C ALA A 299 -18.39 -36.40 -16.96
N PRO A 300 -18.05 -36.84 -18.20
CA PRO A 300 -16.81 -37.57 -18.43
C PRO A 300 -15.57 -36.69 -18.22
N VAL A 301 -14.40 -37.31 -18.20
CA VAL A 301 -13.10 -36.62 -18.33
C VAL A 301 -12.56 -36.94 -19.71
N LEU A 302 -11.88 -35.99 -20.35
CA LEU A 302 -11.22 -36.23 -21.62
C LEU A 302 -9.75 -36.56 -21.38
N GLY A 303 -9.25 -37.56 -22.09
CA GLY A 303 -7.85 -37.94 -22.02
C GLY A 303 -7.34 -38.61 -23.30
N PRO A 304 -6.14 -39.21 -23.26
CA PRO A 304 -5.50 -39.78 -24.45
C PRO A 304 -6.39 -40.80 -25.16
N PRO A 305 -6.47 -40.79 -26.51
CA PRO A 305 -7.32 -41.70 -27.28
C PRO A 305 -7.09 -43.19 -27.00
N GLU A 306 -5.82 -43.60 -26.81
CA GLU A 306 -5.41 -44.98 -26.57
C GLU A 306 -4.98 -45.25 -25.11
N GLY A 307 -5.39 -44.39 -24.17
CA GLY A 307 -4.99 -44.52 -22.77
C GLY A 307 -5.73 -45.65 -22.03
N GLU A 308 -5.02 -46.33 -21.13
CA GLU A 308 -5.61 -47.30 -20.20
C GLU A 308 -6.36 -46.60 -19.05
N SER A 309 -7.23 -47.35 -18.36
CA SER A 309 -7.95 -46.81 -17.21
C SER A 309 -6.99 -46.49 -16.07
N TYR A 310 -7.11 -45.31 -15.47
CA TYR A 310 -6.16 -44.80 -14.49
C TYR A 310 -6.81 -44.60 -13.12
N LYS A 311 -6.13 -45.03 -12.05
CA LYS A 311 -6.58 -44.88 -10.67
C LYS A 311 -5.94 -43.64 -10.04
N GLN A 312 -6.78 -42.67 -9.69
CA GLN A 312 -6.41 -41.40 -9.09
C GLN A 312 -6.55 -41.46 -7.57
N TYR A 313 -5.43 -41.57 -6.85
CA TYR A 313 -5.42 -41.53 -5.39
C TYR A 313 -5.65 -40.10 -4.87
N ARG A 314 -6.35 -39.99 -3.74
CA ARG A 314 -6.55 -38.71 -3.04
C ARG A 314 -5.73 -38.68 -1.77
N ASP A 315 -5.05 -37.57 -1.58
CA ASP A 315 -4.40 -37.24 -0.31
C ASP A 315 -5.46 -36.66 0.64
N VAL A 316 -6.00 -37.53 1.51
CA VAL A 316 -7.12 -37.19 2.40
C VAL A 316 -6.59 -36.72 3.74
N GLY A 317 -6.88 -35.48 4.10
CA GLY A 317 -6.60 -34.93 5.43
C GLY A 317 -5.17 -34.44 5.65
N SER A 318 -4.40 -34.17 4.59
CA SER A 318 -3.00 -33.77 4.71
C SER A 318 -2.77 -32.35 5.19
N GLN A 319 -3.76 -31.47 5.07
CA GLN A 319 -3.66 -30.07 5.49
C GLN A 319 -4.89 -29.63 6.31
N PRO A 320 -4.70 -29.01 7.49
CA PRO A 320 -5.80 -28.42 8.24
C PRO A 320 -6.46 -27.27 7.45
N PRO A 321 -7.80 -27.16 7.45
CA PRO A 321 -8.50 -26.03 6.84
C PRO A 321 -8.01 -24.67 7.33
N SER A 322 -7.69 -24.55 8.62
CA SER A 322 -7.13 -23.33 9.21
C SER A 322 -5.79 -22.96 8.56
N SER A 323 -4.86 -23.90 8.42
CA SER A 323 -3.58 -23.67 7.74
C SER A 323 -3.77 -23.11 6.33
N LEU A 324 -4.69 -23.72 5.55
CA LEU A 324 -5.03 -23.25 4.21
C LEU A 324 -5.59 -21.83 4.23
N ALA A 325 -6.55 -21.53 5.11
CA ALA A 325 -7.15 -20.21 5.20
C ALA A 325 -6.13 -19.11 5.54
N ASN A 326 -5.15 -19.38 6.41
CA ASN A 326 -4.09 -18.40 6.70
C ASN A 326 -3.12 -18.21 5.55
N MET A 327 -2.79 -19.27 4.82
CA MET A 327 -1.97 -19.16 3.60
C MET A 327 -2.68 -18.33 2.51
N VAL A 328 -3.99 -18.54 2.33
CA VAL A 328 -4.81 -17.70 1.43
C VAL A 328 -4.79 -16.25 1.89
N GLU A 329 -5.01 -15.99 3.17
CA GLU A 329 -5.00 -14.65 3.73
C GLU A 329 -3.64 -13.95 3.56
N ALA A 330 -2.53 -14.66 3.79
CA ALA A 330 -1.19 -14.11 3.62
C ALA A 330 -0.93 -13.65 2.18
N VAL A 331 -1.31 -14.48 1.19
CA VAL A 331 -1.16 -14.14 -0.23
C VAL A 331 -2.11 -13.01 -0.63
N ARG A 332 -3.37 -13.05 -0.17
CA ARG A 332 -4.36 -11.99 -0.41
C ARG A 332 -3.90 -10.64 0.14
N SER A 333 -3.41 -10.62 1.37
CA SER A 333 -2.85 -9.44 2.02
C SER A 333 -1.60 -8.92 1.28
N PHE A 334 -0.73 -9.82 0.82
CA PHE A 334 0.43 -9.46 0.00
C PHE A 334 0.02 -8.80 -1.31
N GLU A 335 -0.92 -9.38 -2.04
CA GLU A 335 -1.40 -8.85 -3.33
C GLU A 335 -1.99 -7.45 -3.16
N ARG A 336 -2.77 -7.22 -2.10
CA ARG A 336 -3.30 -5.90 -1.75
C ARG A 336 -2.19 -4.89 -1.48
N LEU A 337 -1.20 -5.24 -0.65
CA LEU A 337 -0.06 -4.36 -0.35
C LEU A 337 0.76 -4.04 -1.62
N MET A 338 0.98 -5.04 -2.49
CA MET A 338 1.68 -4.83 -3.75
C MET A 338 0.91 -3.91 -4.70
N GLU A 339 -0.40 -4.09 -4.81
CA GLU A 339 -1.28 -3.24 -5.63
C GLU A 339 -1.33 -1.80 -5.11
N GLU A 340 -1.55 -1.61 -3.80
CA GLU A 340 -1.51 -0.30 -3.15
C GLU A 340 -0.15 0.37 -3.33
N GLY A 341 0.94 -0.36 -3.09
CA GLY A 341 2.30 0.12 -3.29
C GLY A 341 2.55 0.56 -4.74
N GLN A 342 2.06 -0.22 -5.72
CA GLN A 342 2.16 0.11 -7.13
C GLN A 342 1.30 1.33 -7.50
N ARG A 343 0.11 1.50 -6.91
CA ARG A 343 -0.73 2.68 -7.09
C ARG A 343 -0.03 3.94 -6.56
N TYR A 344 0.53 3.87 -5.35
CA TYR A 344 1.29 4.98 -4.78
C TYR A 344 2.53 5.32 -5.61
N HIS A 345 3.26 4.30 -6.07
CA HIS A 345 4.41 4.47 -6.96
C HIS A 345 4.00 5.20 -8.25
N ARG A 346 2.87 4.82 -8.87
CA ARG A 346 2.33 5.49 -10.06
C ARG A 346 1.94 6.95 -9.81
N SER A 347 1.38 7.24 -8.64
CA SER A 347 1.06 8.62 -8.21
C SER A 347 2.28 9.43 -7.73
N THR A 348 3.49 8.89 -7.87
CA THR A 348 4.76 9.47 -7.38
C THR A 348 4.88 9.64 -5.86
N ASN A 349 3.96 9.07 -5.09
CA ASN A 349 4.04 8.98 -3.64
C ASN A 349 4.96 7.80 -3.23
N LEU A 350 6.28 8.03 -3.35
CA LEU A 350 7.30 7.00 -3.15
C LEU A 350 7.38 6.47 -1.71
N GLU A 351 7.02 7.29 -0.72
CA GLU A 351 7.07 6.91 0.70
C GLU A 351 5.97 5.89 1.05
N MET A 352 4.75 6.13 0.57
CA MET A 352 3.66 5.16 0.72
C MET A 352 3.90 3.88 -0.08
N ALA A 353 4.53 3.99 -1.26
CA ALA A 353 4.97 2.82 -2.00
C ALA A 353 6.00 1.99 -1.20
N LEU A 354 7.04 2.65 -0.68
CA LEU A 354 8.08 2.03 0.15
C LEU A 354 7.48 1.31 1.36
N ARG A 355 6.55 1.95 2.08
CA ARG A 355 5.87 1.37 3.25
C ARG A 355 5.11 0.09 2.89
N ASN A 356 4.32 0.13 1.81
CA ASN A 356 3.54 -1.02 1.37
C ASN A 356 4.44 -2.18 0.96
N TYR A 357 5.50 -1.91 0.19
CA TYR A 357 6.46 -2.94 -0.21
C TYR A 357 7.24 -3.51 0.99
N ASN A 358 7.64 -2.70 1.97
CA ASN A 358 8.25 -3.20 3.20
C ASN A 358 7.29 -4.08 4.02
N SER A 359 6.01 -3.71 4.06
CA SER A 359 4.97 -4.52 4.70
C SER A 359 4.76 -5.85 3.95
N ALA A 360 4.79 -5.83 2.62
CA ALA A 360 4.75 -7.03 1.79
C ALA A 360 5.99 -7.91 2.01
N LEU A 361 7.19 -7.31 2.11
CA LEU A 361 8.43 -8.02 2.40
C LEU A 361 8.37 -8.77 3.75
N ALA A 362 7.75 -8.16 4.76
CA ALA A 362 7.58 -8.79 6.07
C ALA A 362 6.72 -10.07 6.00
N LEU A 363 5.73 -10.13 5.10
CA LEU A 363 4.93 -11.35 4.85
C LEU A 363 5.72 -12.45 4.14
N CYS A 364 6.82 -12.10 3.44
CA CYS A 364 7.68 -13.04 2.75
C CYS A 364 8.80 -13.64 3.64
N ALA A 365 8.91 -13.22 4.91
CA ALA A 365 9.95 -13.73 5.80
C ALA A 365 9.82 -15.25 5.98
N SER A 366 10.89 -15.99 5.69
CA SER A 366 10.91 -17.45 5.79
C SER A 366 11.07 -17.89 7.24
N GLY A 367 10.09 -18.66 7.73
CA GLY A 367 10.23 -19.48 8.93
C GLY A 367 9.25 -19.14 10.05
N VAL A 368 8.41 -20.14 10.36
CA VAL A 368 7.74 -20.36 11.67
C VAL A 368 6.50 -19.51 11.99
N ALA A 369 6.14 -18.47 11.22
CA ALA A 369 4.87 -17.76 11.43
C ALA A 369 3.71 -18.44 10.67
N PHE A 370 2.57 -18.64 11.36
CA PHE A 370 1.31 -19.14 10.77
C PHE A 370 0.77 -18.26 9.62
N SER A 371 1.30 -17.05 9.48
CA SER A 371 0.92 -16.03 8.48
C SER A 371 1.96 -15.83 7.35
N ALA A 372 2.99 -16.67 7.24
CA ALA A 372 4.01 -16.54 6.19
C ALA A 372 3.49 -17.06 4.84
N ILE A 373 3.90 -16.39 3.76
CA ILE A 373 3.53 -16.80 2.39
C ILE A 373 4.22 -18.12 2.03
N PRO A 374 3.48 -19.13 1.53
CA PRO A 374 4.07 -20.36 1.01
C PRO A 374 4.97 -20.09 -0.20
N ASN A 375 6.13 -20.74 -0.26
CA ASN A 375 7.15 -20.50 -1.29
C ASN A 375 7.54 -19.01 -1.39
N GLY A 376 7.76 -18.38 -0.22
CA GLY A 376 7.96 -16.95 -0.07
C GLY A 376 9.12 -16.34 -0.87
N ASP A 377 10.05 -17.13 -1.40
CA ASP A 377 11.19 -16.61 -2.17
C ASP A 377 10.77 -15.90 -3.46
N ARG A 378 9.80 -16.45 -4.22
CA ARG A 378 9.28 -15.77 -5.42
C ARG A 378 8.65 -14.42 -5.07
N TYR A 379 7.82 -14.40 -4.03
CA TYR A 379 7.13 -13.20 -3.55
C TYR A 379 8.13 -12.18 -3.01
N LYS A 380 9.13 -12.62 -2.24
CA LYS A 380 10.25 -11.81 -1.76
C LYS A 380 10.99 -11.17 -2.92
N GLN A 381 11.34 -11.95 -3.95
CA GLN A 381 12.04 -11.43 -5.11
C GLN A 381 11.24 -10.31 -5.80
N LEU A 382 9.94 -10.53 -6.03
CA LEU A 382 9.06 -9.51 -6.60
C LEU A 382 9.10 -8.21 -5.79
N VAL A 383 9.03 -8.30 -4.46
CA VAL A 383 9.12 -7.12 -3.58
C VAL A 383 10.48 -6.46 -3.66
N LEU A 384 11.58 -7.23 -3.66
CA LEU A 384 12.93 -6.68 -3.75
C LEU A 384 13.14 -5.90 -5.06
N VAL A 385 12.60 -6.38 -6.19
CA VAL A 385 12.65 -5.62 -7.46
C VAL A 385 11.93 -4.28 -7.34
N LYS A 386 10.74 -4.25 -6.73
CA LYS A 386 10.00 -3.00 -6.52
C LYS A 386 10.71 -2.06 -5.54
N LEU A 387 11.24 -2.58 -4.43
CA LEU A 387 12.05 -1.82 -3.48
C LEU A 387 13.30 -1.23 -4.14
N GLY A 388 14.02 -2.01 -4.95
CA GLY A 388 15.18 -1.53 -5.71
C GLY A 388 14.83 -0.35 -6.63
N SER A 389 13.70 -0.43 -7.33
CA SER A 389 13.19 0.68 -8.14
C SER A 389 12.87 1.93 -7.31
N ILE A 390 12.26 1.77 -6.13
CA ILE A 390 11.97 2.87 -5.21
C ILE A 390 13.26 3.52 -4.67
N TYR A 391 14.22 2.73 -4.20
CA TYR A 391 15.50 3.23 -3.70
C TYR A 391 16.29 3.97 -4.80
N ARG A 392 16.26 3.46 -6.04
CA ARG A 392 16.84 4.15 -7.19
C ARG A 392 16.21 5.53 -7.39
N ARG A 393 14.89 5.65 -7.30
CA ARG A 393 14.17 6.93 -7.43
C ARG A 393 14.42 7.89 -6.26
N PHE A 394 14.85 7.38 -5.10
CA PHE A 394 15.35 8.19 -4.00
C PHE A 394 16.83 8.60 -4.15
N GLY A 395 17.52 8.20 -5.23
CA GLY A 395 18.95 8.42 -5.38
C GLY A 395 19.83 7.53 -4.49
N LYS A 396 19.24 6.55 -3.78
CA LYS A 396 19.95 5.63 -2.88
C LYS A 396 20.49 4.43 -3.69
N TYR A 397 21.38 4.70 -4.64
CA TYR A 397 21.80 3.71 -5.65
C TYR A 397 22.53 2.49 -5.07
N GLU A 398 23.37 2.66 -4.04
CA GLU A 398 24.04 1.52 -3.40
C GLU A 398 23.02 0.57 -2.74
N GLN A 399 22.03 1.12 -2.03
CA GLN A 399 20.95 0.32 -1.44
C GLN A 399 20.10 -0.36 -2.53
N ALA A 400 19.80 0.35 -3.61
CA ALA A 400 19.09 -0.20 -4.75
C ALA A 400 19.87 -1.35 -5.40
N LYS A 401 21.17 -1.16 -5.63
CA LYS A 401 22.09 -2.16 -6.18
C LYS A 401 22.12 -3.41 -5.32
N ASP A 402 22.37 -3.30 -4.02
CA ASP A 402 22.46 -4.44 -3.11
C ASP A 402 21.16 -5.27 -3.12
N ILE A 403 20.01 -4.60 -3.07
CA ILE A 403 18.69 -5.23 -3.10
C ILE A 403 18.41 -5.90 -4.46
N LEU A 404 18.79 -5.27 -5.56
CA LEU A 404 18.57 -5.80 -6.92
C LEU A 404 19.52 -6.98 -7.21
N GLU A 405 20.76 -6.93 -6.75
CA GLU A 405 21.71 -8.06 -6.82
C GLU A 405 21.20 -9.24 -5.99
N GLN A 406 20.66 -8.97 -4.79
CA GLN A 406 20.00 -10.00 -3.99
C GLN A 406 18.83 -10.61 -4.76
N ALA A 407 17.95 -9.79 -5.37
CA ALA A 407 16.85 -10.28 -6.19
C ALA A 407 17.32 -11.11 -7.39
N MET A 408 18.43 -10.74 -8.04
CA MET A 408 19.01 -11.47 -9.17
C MET A 408 19.62 -12.81 -8.77
N ALA A 409 20.14 -12.93 -7.55
CA ALA A 409 20.72 -14.18 -7.02
C ALA A 409 19.66 -15.23 -6.64
N MET A 410 18.39 -14.83 -6.50
CA MET A 410 17.29 -15.73 -6.16
C MET A 410 16.87 -16.59 -7.36
N ALA A 411 16.43 -17.83 -7.10
CA ALA A 411 15.87 -18.71 -8.12
C ALA A 411 14.55 -18.13 -8.64
N ALA A 412 14.47 -17.83 -9.93
CA ALA A 412 13.47 -16.87 -10.43
C ALA A 412 12.98 -17.11 -11.86
N SER A 413 11.77 -16.61 -12.15
CA SER A 413 11.25 -16.44 -13.51
C SER A 413 12.17 -15.54 -14.34
N SER A 414 12.22 -15.75 -15.65
CA SER A 414 13.01 -14.92 -16.58
C SER A 414 12.58 -13.46 -16.52
N GLU A 415 11.29 -13.18 -16.34
CA GLU A 415 10.73 -11.83 -16.29
C GLU A 415 11.23 -10.98 -15.12
N LEU A 416 11.17 -11.49 -13.89
CA LEU A 416 11.64 -10.74 -12.71
C LEU A 416 13.14 -10.46 -12.78
N ARG A 417 13.91 -11.40 -13.36
CA ARG A 417 15.33 -11.19 -13.65
C ARG A 417 15.55 -10.10 -14.71
N MET A 418 14.73 -10.06 -15.77
CA MET A 418 14.80 -8.98 -16.76
C MET A 418 14.47 -7.62 -16.15
N GLU A 419 13.46 -7.52 -15.28
CA GLU A 419 13.11 -6.28 -14.59
C GLU A 419 14.24 -5.84 -13.65
N ALA A 420 14.74 -6.75 -12.81
CA ALA A 420 15.85 -6.49 -11.90
C ALA A 420 17.13 -6.04 -12.62
N SER A 421 17.52 -6.75 -13.69
CA SER A 421 18.70 -6.40 -14.51
C SER A 421 18.55 -5.02 -15.16
N GLY A 422 17.33 -4.67 -15.58
CA GLY A 422 17.03 -3.36 -16.14
C GLY A 422 17.11 -2.21 -15.13
N GLU A 423 16.63 -2.41 -13.90
CA GLU A 423 16.78 -1.42 -12.82
C GLU A 423 18.24 -1.31 -12.37
N LEU A 424 18.95 -2.44 -12.26
CA LEU A 424 20.36 -2.50 -11.88
C LEU A 424 21.25 -1.78 -12.91
N GLY A 425 21.00 -2.00 -14.20
CA GLY A 425 21.69 -1.29 -15.27
C GLY A 425 21.51 0.23 -15.22
N VAL A 426 20.32 0.71 -14.81
CA VAL A 426 20.09 2.15 -14.60
C VAL A 426 20.81 2.65 -13.35
N CYS A 427 20.84 1.87 -12.26
CA CYS A 427 21.62 2.22 -11.06
C CYS A 427 23.10 2.36 -11.38
N TYR A 428 23.71 1.38 -12.04
CA TYR A 428 25.10 1.45 -12.49
C TYR A 428 25.39 2.67 -13.35
N ARG A 429 24.48 3.00 -14.28
CA ARG A 429 24.60 4.18 -15.13
C ARG A 429 24.62 5.47 -14.31
N HIS A 430 23.75 5.62 -13.31
CA HIS A 430 23.71 6.82 -12.46
C HIS A 430 24.91 6.91 -11.50
N MET A 431 25.51 5.77 -11.16
CA MET A 431 26.77 5.67 -10.42
C MET A 431 28.03 5.85 -11.29
N ASP A 432 27.87 6.15 -12.59
CA ASP A 432 28.95 6.25 -13.58
C ASP A 432 29.75 4.95 -13.81
N LEU A 433 29.19 3.80 -13.42
CA LEU A 433 29.73 2.46 -13.66
C LEU A 433 29.27 1.94 -15.04
N LEU A 434 29.69 2.63 -16.10
CA LEU A 434 29.12 2.45 -17.45
C LEU A 434 29.35 1.06 -18.05
N ASP A 435 30.51 0.42 -17.79
CA ASP A 435 30.78 -0.93 -18.28
C ASP A 435 29.93 -2.00 -17.56
N ASP A 436 29.64 -1.83 -16.26
CA ASP A 436 28.70 -2.67 -15.51
C ASP A 436 27.26 -2.47 -15.99
N ALA A 437 26.86 -1.21 -16.21
CA ALA A 437 25.56 -0.87 -16.79
C ALA A 437 25.36 -1.57 -18.14
N LYS A 438 26.38 -1.49 -19.02
CA LYS A 438 26.36 -2.15 -20.33
C LYS A 438 26.15 -3.66 -20.21
N ARG A 439 26.88 -4.34 -19.32
CA ARG A 439 26.73 -5.79 -19.10
C ARG A 439 25.32 -6.16 -18.63
N ALA A 440 24.80 -5.48 -17.61
CA ALA A 440 23.47 -5.77 -17.06
C ALA A 440 22.35 -5.53 -18.10
N LEU A 441 22.45 -4.46 -18.88
CA LEU A 441 21.46 -4.15 -19.91
C LEU A 441 21.56 -5.07 -21.13
N GLN A 442 22.76 -5.57 -21.45
CA GLN A 442 22.95 -6.55 -22.52
C GLN A 442 22.30 -7.90 -22.16
N VAL A 443 22.49 -8.36 -20.92
CA VAL A 443 21.81 -9.56 -20.39
C VAL A 443 20.29 -9.41 -20.45
N GLN A 444 19.76 -8.22 -20.09
CA GLN A 444 18.34 -7.92 -20.21
C GLN A 444 17.87 -8.03 -21.66
N TYR A 445 18.58 -7.42 -22.60
CA TYR A 445 18.23 -7.42 -24.03
C TYR A 445 18.22 -8.83 -24.62
N GLU A 446 19.26 -9.62 -24.36
CA GLU A 446 19.39 -10.99 -24.85
C GLU A 446 18.28 -11.89 -24.31
N THR A 447 18.05 -11.85 -22.98
CA THR A 447 16.97 -12.60 -22.34
C THR A 447 15.59 -12.20 -22.86
N ALA A 448 15.36 -10.90 -23.09
CA ALA A 448 14.11 -10.38 -23.63
C ALA A 448 13.88 -10.85 -25.06
N LYS A 449 14.93 -10.89 -25.90
CA LYS A 449 14.84 -11.39 -27.26
C LYS A 449 14.54 -12.89 -27.31
N GLU A 450 15.19 -13.68 -26.45
CA GLU A 450 14.92 -15.12 -26.33
C GLU A 450 13.49 -15.42 -25.85
N SER A 451 13.00 -14.60 -24.91
CA SER A 451 11.66 -14.73 -24.33
C SER A 451 10.56 -14.00 -25.12
N GLN A 452 10.89 -13.39 -26.27
CA GLN A 452 9.97 -12.54 -27.07
C GLN A 452 9.28 -11.43 -26.25
N ALA A 453 9.97 -10.90 -25.24
CA ALA A 453 9.45 -9.90 -24.32
C ALA A 453 9.77 -8.47 -24.81
N GLU A 454 8.98 -7.99 -25.79
CA GLU A 454 9.23 -6.74 -26.51
C GLU A 454 9.36 -5.51 -25.60
N ARG A 455 8.56 -5.45 -24.53
CA ARG A 455 8.61 -4.39 -23.51
C ARG A 455 10.01 -4.23 -22.90
N HIS A 456 10.59 -5.35 -22.48
CA HIS A 456 11.93 -5.37 -21.86
C HIS A 456 13.02 -5.11 -22.89
N ALA A 457 12.86 -5.61 -24.11
CA ALA A 457 13.77 -5.33 -25.22
C ALA A 457 13.82 -3.83 -25.52
N CYS A 458 12.67 -3.18 -25.74
CA CYS A 458 12.59 -1.73 -25.97
C CYS A 458 13.26 -0.89 -24.85
N ARG A 459 12.99 -1.24 -23.59
CA ARG A 459 13.61 -0.59 -22.43
C ARG A 459 15.14 -0.74 -22.44
N SER A 460 15.64 -1.97 -22.61
CA SER A 460 17.09 -2.26 -22.65
C SER A 460 17.81 -1.56 -23.80
N THR A 461 17.25 -1.56 -25.01
CA THR A 461 17.86 -0.91 -26.19
C THR A 461 18.10 0.57 -25.94
N GLY A 462 17.13 1.30 -25.40
CA GLY A 462 17.32 2.73 -25.11
C GLY A 462 18.28 3.04 -23.98
N ASN A 463 18.41 2.14 -23.00
CA ASN A 463 19.38 2.31 -21.93
C ASN A 463 20.78 1.97 -22.41
N LEU A 464 20.95 0.93 -23.25
CA LEU A 464 22.21 0.63 -23.94
C LEU A 464 22.64 1.81 -24.84
N GLY A 465 21.69 2.40 -25.57
CA GLY A 465 21.95 3.59 -26.37
C GLY A 465 22.50 4.74 -25.53
N MET A 466 21.93 4.98 -24.35
CA MET A 466 22.42 6.03 -23.45
C MET A 466 23.80 5.70 -22.86
N VAL A 467 24.04 4.45 -22.47
CA VAL A 467 25.37 4.01 -21.99
C VAL A 467 26.43 4.18 -23.08
N ASN A 468 26.14 3.80 -24.32
CA ASN A 468 27.06 3.99 -25.45
C ASN A 468 27.27 5.48 -25.77
N TYR A 469 26.26 6.34 -25.61
CA TYR A 469 26.42 7.79 -25.72
C TYR A 469 27.37 8.32 -24.64
N GLN A 470 27.19 7.95 -23.38
CA GLN A 470 28.06 8.40 -22.29
C GLN A 470 29.50 7.89 -22.48
N LEU A 471 29.67 6.63 -22.90
CA LEU A 471 30.98 6.07 -23.24
C LEU A 471 31.63 6.79 -24.44
N SER A 472 30.85 7.20 -25.45
CA SER A 472 31.39 7.96 -26.58
C SER A 472 31.92 9.32 -26.15
N GLN A 473 31.23 10.00 -25.22
CA GLN A 473 31.71 11.26 -24.65
C GLN A 473 32.98 11.07 -23.80
N GLN A 474 33.05 10.02 -22.99
CA GLN A 474 34.24 9.74 -22.16
C GLN A 474 35.45 9.31 -22.98
N ARG A 475 35.24 8.46 -23.99
CA ARG A 475 36.30 7.85 -24.80
C ARG A 475 36.61 8.61 -26.09
N GLN A 476 35.79 9.60 -26.44
CA GLN A 476 35.84 10.34 -27.72
C GLN A 476 35.78 9.40 -28.93
N ASP A 477 34.78 8.50 -28.92
CA ASP A 477 34.63 7.43 -29.91
C ASP A 477 33.35 7.62 -30.75
N GLU A 478 33.53 8.04 -32.01
CA GLU A 478 32.44 8.28 -32.95
C GLU A 478 31.62 7.02 -33.28
N SER A 479 32.24 5.83 -33.24
CA SER A 479 31.55 4.58 -33.51
C SER A 479 30.52 4.24 -32.42
N LEU A 480 30.85 4.59 -31.17
CA LEU A 480 29.93 4.46 -30.04
C LEU A 480 28.79 5.47 -30.12
N LEU A 481 29.05 6.68 -30.64
CA LEU A 481 28.01 7.69 -30.87
C LEU A 481 27.04 7.27 -31.98
N GLU A 482 27.54 6.67 -33.07
CA GLU A 482 26.71 6.09 -34.12
C GLU A 482 25.85 4.94 -33.59
N LEU A 483 26.46 4.01 -32.84
CA LEU A 483 25.75 2.90 -32.21
C LEU A 483 24.65 3.40 -31.25
N ALA A 484 24.95 4.39 -30.43
CA ALA A 484 23.98 5.02 -29.53
C ALA A 484 22.79 5.61 -30.29
N THR A 485 23.06 6.32 -31.39
CA THR A 485 22.03 6.90 -32.26
C THR A 485 21.12 5.83 -32.84
N ASN A 486 21.70 4.74 -33.37
CA ASN A 486 20.95 3.62 -33.95
C ASN A 486 20.07 2.92 -32.91
N GLN A 487 20.58 2.67 -31.71
CA GLN A 487 19.81 2.06 -30.63
C GLN A 487 18.66 2.96 -30.14
N LEU A 488 18.88 4.27 -30.06
CA LEU A 488 17.82 5.19 -29.66
C LEU A 488 16.74 5.36 -30.75
N LEU A 489 17.12 5.30 -32.04
CA LEU A 489 16.16 5.21 -33.15
C LEU A 489 15.34 3.92 -33.07
N GLU A 490 15.99 2.77 -32.85
CA GLU A 490 15.32 1.49 -32.67
C GLU A 490 14.33 1.53 -31.50
N ARG A 491 14.68 2.17 -30.38
CA ARG A 491 13.74 2.36 -29.26
C ARG A 491 12.49 3.14 -29.67
N VAL A 492 12.67 4.24 -30.40
CA VAL A 492 11.53 5.07 -30.87
C VAL A 492 10.63 4.25 -31.80
N GLU A 493 11.22 3.50 -32.73
CA GLU A 493 10.49 2.62 -33.64
C GLU A 493 9.72 1.53 -32.91
N ARG A 494 10.37 0.79 -32.00
CA ARG A 494 9.73 -0.24 -31.17
C ARG A 494 8.60 0.32 -30.32
N SER A 495 8.79 1.52 -29.75
CA SER A 495 7.75 2.18 -28.94
C SER A 495 6.51 2.49 -29.78
N ARG A 496 6.70 2.94 -31.03
CA ARG A 496 5.61 3.19 -31.98
C ARG A 496 4.89 1.90 -32.39
N GLN A 497 5.64 0.87 -32.76
CA GLN A 497 5.08 -0.44 -33.09
C GLN A 497 4.30 -1.06 -31.92
N PHE A 498 4.77 -0.84 -30.68
CA PHE A 498 4.08 -1.31 -29.49
C PHE A 498 2.73 -0.60 -29.30
N LYS A 499 2.62 0.70 -29.59
CA LYS A 499 1.33 1.41 -29.61
C LYS A 499 0.36 0.84 -30.65
N ASP A 500 0.83 0.61 -31.87
CA ASP A 500 0.01 0.01 -32.93
C ASP A 500 -0.49 -1.40 -32.54
N THR A 501 0.36 -2.14 -31.80
CA THR A 501 0.01 -3.46 -31.26
C THR A 501 -1.07 -3.35 -30.16
N ILE A 502 -0.96 -2.38 -29.26
CA ILE A 502 -1.96 -2.11 -28.21
C ILE A 502 -3.32 -1.78 -28.83
N ASP A 503 -3.34 -0.93 -29.87
CA ASP A 503 -4.56 -0.50 -30.56
C ASP A 503 -5.25 -1.65 -31.34
N SER A 504 -4.48 -2.67 -31.73
CA SER A 504 -5.00 -3.85 -32.43
C SER A 504 -5.38 -5.02 -31.51
N GLN A 505 -5.03 -4.94 -30.22
CA GLN A 505 -5.36 -5.97 -29.22
C GLN A 505 -6.61 -5.63 -28.40
N ASP A 506 -7.40 -6.66 -28.09
CA ASP A 506 -8.55 -6.54 -27.18
C ASP A 506 -8.07 -6.63 -25.72
N LEU A 507 -7.57 -5.50 -25.21
CA LEU A 507 -7.10 -5.34 -23.84
C LEU A 507 -8.18 -4.70 -22.96
N ASP A 508 -8.18 -5.02 -21.67
CA ASP A 508 -8.99 -4.28 -20.69
C ASP A 508 -8.50 -2.81 -20.58
N ALA A 509 -9.38 -1.92 -20.10
CA ALA A 509 -9.10 -0.49 -20.05
C ALA A 509 -7.85 -0.14 -19.22
N THR A 510 -7.65 -0.84 -18.09
CA THR A 510 -6.55 -0.58 -17.16
C THR A 510 -5.20 -1.00 -17.75
N THR A 511 -5.15 -2.20 -18.35
CA THR A 511 -3.94 -2.69 -19.03
C THR A 511 -3.61 -1.83 -20.25
N ARG A 512 -4.62 -1.47 -21.05
CA ARG A 512 -4.46 -0.58 -22.20
C ARG A 512 -3.85 0.76 -21.79
N GLU A 513 -4.43 1.42 -20.79
CA GLU A 513 -3.94 2.71 -20.29
C GLU A 513 -2.49 2.59 -19.80
N HIS A 514 -2.17 1.54 -19.04
CA HIS A 514 -0.83 1.31 -18.53
C HIS A 514 0.20 1.13 -19.66
N TRP A 515 -0.09 0.24 -20.60
CA TRP A 515 0.85 -0.08 -21.68
C TRP A 515 1.04 1.11 -22.62
N LEU A 516 -0.03 1.87 -22.88
CA LEU A 516 0.04 3.08 -23.69
C LEU A 516 0.91 4.15 -23.02
N LYS A 517 0.75 4.35 -21.70
CA LYS A 517 1.58 5.28 -20.92
C LYS A 517 3.06 4.89 -20.99
N ASP A 518 3.37 3.60 -20.86
CA ASP A 518 4.73 3.07 -20.97
C ASP A 518 5.34 3.32 -22.35
N ALA A 519 4.60 3.00 -23.41
CA ALA A 519 5.06 3.17 -24.78
C ALA A 519 5.38 4.64 -25.09
N ILE A 520 4.49 5.56 -24.70
CA ILE A 520 4.69 7.00 -24.95
C ILE A 520 5.82 7.56 -24.07
N THR A 521 5.97 7.08 -22.83
CA THR A 521 7.11 7.43 -21.98
C THR A 521 8.42 6.99 -22.62
N TRP A 522 8.50 5.78 -23.18
CA TRP A 522 9.73 5.30 -23.81
C TRP A 522 10.06 5.99 -25.12
N GLU A 523 9.06 6.34 -25.93
CA GLU A 523 9.23 7.16 -27.12
C GLU A 523 9.74 8.57 -26.75
N THR A 524 9.11 9.21 -25.76
CA THR A 524 9.50 10.53 -25.23
C THR A 524 10.95 10.52 -24.77
N ILE A 525 11.35 9.53 -23.96
CA ILE A 525 12.73 9.37 -23.49
C ILE A 525 13.68 9.09 -24.66
N GLY A 526 13.26 8.26 -25.62
CA GLY A 526 14.06 7.94 -26.81
C GLY A 526 14.38 9.18 -27.64
N LEU A 527 13.37 9.96 -27.99
CA LEU A 527 13.50 11.23 -28.72
C LEU A 527 14.32 12.27 -27.94
N SER A 528 14.06 12.40 -26.63
CA SER A 528 14.85 13.27 -25.76
C SER A 528 16.34 12.93 -25.80
N ARG A 529 16.68 11.65 -25.72
CA ARG A 529 18.08 11.18 -25.78
C ARG A 529 18.67 11.26 -27.20
N LEU A 530 17.87 11.07 -28.25
CA LEU A 530 18.31 11.28 -29.63
C LEU A 530 18.77 12.72 -29.86
N SER A 531 18.11 13.69 -29.23
CA SER A 531 18.55 15.09 -29.31
C SER A 531 19.99 15.29 -28.83
N LEU A 532 20.43 14.52 -27.82
CA LEU A 532 21.80 14.54 -27.32
C LEU A 532 22.78 14.02 -28.36
N CYS A 533 22.44 12.90 -29.02
CA CYS A 533 23.26 12.32 -30.08
C CYS A 533 23.38 13.27 -31.29
N TYR A 534 22.27 13.84 -31.74
CA TYR A 534 22.28 14.80 -32.85
C TYR A 534 23.08 16.06 -32.53
N ALA A 535 22.96 16.58 -31.31
CA ALA A 535 23.77 17.69 -30.85
C ALA A 535 25.26 17.36 -30.83
N ALA A 536 25.64 16.18 -30.33
CA ALA A 536 27.04 15.72 -30.33
C ALA A 536 27.61 15.50 -31.74
N GLN A 537 26.76 15.16 -32.72
CA GLN A 537 27.11 15.10 -34.14
C GLN A 537 27.18 16.48 -34.83
N GLY A 538 26.91 17.57 -34.09
CA GLY A 538 26.86 18.93 -34.63
C GLY A 538 25.58 19.25 -35.43
N ASN A 539 24.54 18.40 -35.36
CA ASN A 539 23.28 18.60 -36.06
C ASN A 539 22.21 19.23 -35.14
N THR A 540 22.35 20.53 -34.87
CA THR A 540 21.47 21.28 -33.95
C THR A 540 20.01 21.28 -34.40
N ASN A 541 19.74 21.42 -35.70
CA ASN A 541 18.37 21.38 -36.25
C ASN A 541 17.65 20.06 -35.95
N LYS A 542 18.30 18.91 -36.15
CA LYS A 542 17.70 17.61 -35.80
C LYS A 542 17.54 17.45 -34.28
N ALA A 543 18.48 17.97 -33.50
CA ALA A 543 18.38 17.96 -32.05
C ALA A 543 17.13 18.72 -31.56
N VAL A 544 16.92 19.94 -32.08
CA VAL A 544 15.75 20.77 -31.75
C VAL A 544 14.46 20.08 -32.17
N GLN A 545 14.40 19.52 -33.39
CA GLN A 545 13.21 18.82 -33.88
C GLN A 545 12.86 17.62 -33.01
N SER A 546 13.85 16.77 -32.70
CA SER A 546 13.64 15.56 -31.90
C SER A 546 13.23 15.89 -30.46
N ALA A 547 13.86 16.89 -29.83
CA ALA A 547 13.50 17.30 -28.47
C ALA A 547 12.12 17.99 -28.41
N PHE A 548 11.74 18.75 -29.44
CA PHE A 548 10.40 19.35 -29.53
C PHE A 548 9.30 18.28 -29.65
N GLU A 549 9.52 17.27 -30.48
CA GLU A 549 8.62 16.12 -30.60
C GLU A 549 8.47 15.40 -29.25
N ALA A 550 9.59 15.16 -28.55
CA ALA A 550 9.58 14.58 -27.21
C ALA A 550 8.76 15.40 -26.22
N LEU A 551 8.95 16.72 -26.15
CA LEU A 551 8.20 17.59 -25.24
C LEU A 551 6.70 17.62 -25.59
N THR A 552 6.36 17.55 -26.87
CA THR A 552 4.96 17.49 -27.32
C THR A 552 4.29 16.22 -26.81
N LEU A 553 4.95 15.07 -26.92
CA LEU A 553 4.47 13.81 -26.35
C LEU A 553 4.40 13.85 -24.83
N ALA A 554 5.43 14.37 -24.16
CA ALA A 554 5.47 14.47 -22.69
C ALA A 554 4.23 15.21 -22.13
N ARG A 555 3.79 16.27 -22.80
CA ARG A 555 2.63 17.08 -22.40
C ARG A 555 1.27 16.40 -22.59
N THR A 556 1.23 15.23 -23.25
CA THR A 556 -0.01 14.46 -23.37
C THR A 556 -0.36 13.69 -22.08
N PHE A 557 0.54 13.64 -21.10
CA PHE A 557 0.35 12.94 -19.81
C PHE A 557 0.65 13.86 -18.62
N GLU A 558 0.05 13.54 -17.47
CA GLU A 558 0.18 14.28 -16.20
C GLU A 558 1.46 13.92 -15.40
N ASP A 559 2.59 13.57 -16.04
CA ASP A 559 3.86 13.36 -15.33
C ASP A 559 4.76 14.60 -15.42
N LEU A 560 4.72 15.42 -14.37
CA LEU A 560 5.46 16.68 -14.29
C LEU A 560 6.98 16.49 -14.39
N VAL A 561 7.52 15.35 -13.95
CA VAL A 561 8.97 15.09 -14.03
C VAL A 561 9.37 14.79 -15.46
N VAL A 562 8.58 14.00 -16.18
CA VAL A 562 8.81 13.71 -17.61
C VAL A 562 8.70 14.98 -18.44
N VAL A 563 7.71 15.84 -18.16
CA VAL A 563 7.57 17.15 -18.83
C VAL A 563 8.77 18.05 -18.54
N ALA A 564 9.21 18.13 -17.28
CA ALA A 564 10.39 18.91 -16.89
C ALA A 564 11.66 18.43 -17.60
N MET A 565 11.89 17.11 -17.69
CA MET A 565 13.01 16.56 -18.45
C MET A 565 12.88 16.84 -19.95
N GLY A 566 11.69 16.75 -20.53
CA GLY A 566 11.44 17.14 -21.92
C GLY A 566 11.78 18.62 -22.19
N ARG A 567 11.42 19.51 -21.25
CA ARG A 567 11.78 20.94 -21.30
C ARG A 567 13.29 21.15 -21.21
N PHE A 568 13.97 20.39 -20.36
CA PHE A 568 15.44 20.40 -20.29
C PHE A 568 16.06 20.09 -21.65
N PHE A 569 15.73 18.95 -22.25
CA PHE A 569 16.34 18.55 -23.52
C PHE A 569 15.99 19.49 -24.67
N TYR A 570 14.75 20.01 -24.71
CA TYR A 570 14.35 20.98 -25.72
C TYR A 570 15.05 22.32 -25.54
N GLY A 571 15.10 22.85 -24.31
CA GLY A 571 15.82 24.08 -24.01
C GLY A 571 17.33 23.96 -24.28
N ARG A 572 17.92 22.81 -23.95
CA ARG A 572 19.33 22.51 -24.26
C ARG A 572 19.59 22.51 -25.77
N ALA A 573 18.74 21.85 -26.56
CA ALA A 573 18.86 21.84 -28.02
C ALA A 573 18.73 23.25 -28.62
N LEU A 574 17.77 24.05 -28.13
CA LEU A 574 17.62 25.46 -28.52
C LEU A 574 18.84 26.31 -28.18
N LEU A 575 19.42 26.10 -26.99
CA LEU A 575 20.62 26.82 -26.56
C LEU A 575 21.81 26.54 -27.47
N LEU A 576 22.03 25.26 -27.83
CA LEU A 576 23.08 24.85 -28.76
C LEU A 576 22.84 25.36 -30.19
N ASP A 577 21.58 25.58 -30.56
CA ASP A 577 21.19 26.23 -31.82
C ASP A 577 21.28 27.77 -31.79
N GLY A 578 21.70 28.35 -30.65
CA GLY A 578 21.86 29.79 -30.47
C GLY A 578 20.60 30.55 -30.03
N GLN A 579 19.50 29.85 -29.74
CA GLN A 579 18.22 30.43 -29.35
C GLN A 579 18.09 30.57 -27.81
N ARG A 580 18.96 31.39 -27.21
CA ARG A 580 19.09 31.50 -25.74
C ARG A 580 17.80 31.88 -25.01
N ASP A 581 17.06 32.87 -25.49
CA ASP A 581 15.84 33.33 -24.80
C ASP A 581 14.75 32.25 -24.80
N ALA A 582 14.60 31.53 -25.91
CA ALA A 582 13.66 30.42 -26.02
C ALA A 582 14.06 29.24 -25.10
N ALA A 583 15.37 28.99 -24.96
CA ALA A 583 15.89 28.00 -24.01
C ALA A 583 15.55 28.34 -22.56
N LEU A 584 15.78 29.60 -22.14
CA LEU A 584 15.47 30.06 -20.79
C LEU A 584 13.98 29.96 -20.44
N GLN A 585 13.09 30.21 -21.42
CA GLN A 585 11.65 29.99 -21.22
C GLN A 585 11.31 28.52 -20.92
N GLN A 586 12.08 27.57 -21.45
CA GLN A 586 11.89 26.15 -21.12
C GLN A 586 12.45 25.82 -19.74
N PHE A 587 13.58 26.40 -19.37
CA PHE A 587 14.23 26.15 -18.07
C PHE A 587 13.47 26.73 -16.88
N ASN A 588 12.79 27.86 -17.08
CA ASN A 588 12.12 28.60 -16.01
C ASN A 588 10.59 28.47 -16.08
N SER A 589 10.07 27.32 -16.50
CA SER A 589 8.62 27.10 -16.55
C SER A 589 8.01 27.05 -15.14
N HIS A 590 6.79 27.56 -14.99
CA HIS A 590 6.07 27.63 -13.71
C HIS A 590 4.92 26.61 -13.62
N ASP A 591 5.01 25.52 -14.39
CA ASP A 591 4.02 24.45 -14.49
C ASP A 591 4.17 23.36 -13.40
N GLY A 592 4.81 23.69 -12.29
CA GLY A 592 4.89 22.84 -11.09
C GLY A 592 6.17 22.00 -10.95
N SER A 593 6.96 21.80 -12.00
CA SER A 593 8.29 21.18 -11.91
C SER A 593 9.24 21.74 -12.97
N THR A 594 10.35 22.34 -12.55
CA THR A 594 11.41 22.84 -13.45
C THR A 594 12.41 21.73 -13.78
N PRO A 595 13.18 21.86 -14.87
CA PRO A 595 14.36 21.05 -15.12
C PRO A 595 15.30 20.90 -13.91
N ALA A 596 15.57 22.00 -13.19
CA ALA A 596 16.46 21.98 -12.03
C ALA A 596 15.90 21.10 -10.89
N LEU A 597 14.59 21.20 -10.63
CA LEU A 597 13.89 20.36 -9.67
C LEU A 597 13.98 18.87 -10.04
N ALA A 598 13.68 18.54 -11.30
CA ALA A 598 13.72 17.16 -11.79
C ALA A 598 15.11 16.54 -11.70
N LEU A 599 16.16 17.29 -12.08
CA LEU A 599 17.55 16.81 -12.01
C LEU A 599 18.02 16.57 -10.57
N CYS A 600 17.63 17.44 -9.62
CA CYS A 600 17.99 17.29 -8.21
C CYS A 600 17.24 16.16 -7.50
N ARG A 601 16.07 15.73 -8.01
CA ARG A 601 15.29 14.61 -7.47
C ARG A 601 15.97 13.25 -7.68
N GLU A 602 16.71 13.09 -8.78
CA GLU A 602 17.44 11.86 -9.11
C GLU A 602 18.95 12.17 -9.26
N PRO A 603 19.72 12.30 -8.17
CA PRO A 603 21.11 12.77 -8.24
C PRO A 603 21.99 11.86 -9.10
N SER A 604 22.78 12.38 -10.04
CA SER A 604 23.78 11.57 -10.74
C SER A 604 24.85 12.44 -11.34
N HIS A 605 26.01 11.87 -11.66
CA HIS A 605 27.08 12.62 -12.33
C HIS A 605 26.59 13.29 -13.62
N GLU A 606 25.78 12.57 -14.42
CA GLU A 606 25.10 13.11 -15.61
C GLU A 606 24.20 14.30 -15.28
N HIS A 607 23.32 14.17 -14.28
CA HIS A 607 22.42 15.26 -13.90
C HIS A 607 23.16 16.47 -13.31
N ARG A 608 24.29 16.26 -12.63
CA ARG A 608 25.15 17.37 -12.18
C ARG A 608 25.75 18.15 -13.34
N GLN A 609 26.14 17.47 -14.43
CA GLN A 609 26.57 18.16 -15.65
C GLN A 609 25.44 18.99 -16.27
N TYR A 610 24.24 18.41 -16.37
CA TYR A 610 23.06 19.13 -16.86
C TYR A 610 22.66 20.31 -15.97
N LEU A 611 22.77 20.18 -14.64
CA LEU A 611 22.57 21.28 -13.71
C LEU A 611 23.56 22.42 -13.95
N ARG A 612 24.85 22.12 -14.22
CA ARG A 612 25.82 23.16 -14.58
C ARG A 612 25.45 23.87 -15.87
N GLU A 613 25.02 23.13 -16.90
CA GLU A 613 24.55 23.74 -18.15
C GLU A 613 23.38 24.70 -17.92
N LEU A 614 22.44 24.35 -17.03
CA LEU A 614 21.33 25.24 -16.64
C LEU A 614 21.83 26.51 -15.94
N VAL A 615 22.76 26.37 -14.97
CA VAL A 615 23.36 27.50 -14.25
C VAL A 615 24.12 28.43 -15.20
N ASP A 616 24.89 27.87 -16.14
CA ASP A 616 25.66 28.64 -17.11
C ASP A 616 24.75 29.35 -18.14
N ALA A 617 23.62 28.75 -18.47
CA ALA A 617 22.59 29.38 -19.30
C ALA A 617 21.89 30.55 -18.58
N GLY A 618 21.86 30.55 -17.24
CA GLY A 618 21.17 31.54 -16.41
C GLY A 618 19.75 31.12 -16.01
N ALA A 619 19.50 29.81 -15.87
CA ALA A 619 18.23 29.31 -15.35
C ALA A 619 18.00 29.74 -13.89
N ASP A 620 16.74 29.99 -13.53
CA ASP A 620 16.33 30.40 -12.19
C ASP A 620 16.25 29.18 -11.26
N MET A 621 17.16 29.13 -10.30
CA MET A 621 17.26 28.05 -9.31
C MET A 621 16.33 28.25 -8.09
N SER A 622 15.66 29.40 -8.00
CA SER A 622 14.81 29.77 -6.86
C SER A 622 13.36 29.29 -6.99
N VAL A 623 12.96 28.83 -8.18
CA VAL A 623 11.61 28.34 -8.46
C VAL A 623 11.28 27.14 -7.56
N THR A 624 10.13 27.22 -6.90
CA THR A 624 9.58 26.15 -6.06
C THR A 624 8.48 25.36 -6.78
N ASP A 625 8.36 24.07 -6.48
CA ASP A 625 7.21 23.27 -6.88
C ASP A 625 5.95 23.59 -6.07
N GLY A 626 4.86 22.85 -6.33
CA GLY A 626 3.58 23.00 -5.61
C GLY A 626 3.68 22.73 -4.10
N ASP A 627 4.71 21.99 -3.66
CA ASP A 627 4.97 21.71 -2.25
C ASP A 627 5.88 22.78 -1.60
N GLY A 628 6.34 23.74 -2.39
CA GLY A 628 7.21 24.83 -1.96
C GLY A 628 8.68 24.44 -1.88
N TYR A 629 9.08 23.30 -2.46
CA TYR A 629 10.47 22.86 -2.51
C TYR A 629 11.17 23.39 -3.77
N ASN A 630 12.39 23.91 -3.60
CA ASN A 630 13.25 24.32 -4.72
C ASN A 630 14.30 23.24 -5.05
N ALA A 631 15.16 23.50 -6.04
CA ALA A 631 16.21 22.58 -6.44
C ALA A 631 17.21 22.25 -5.30
N LEU A 632 17.51 23.24 -4.43
CA LEU A 632 18.41 23.05 -3.29
C LEU A 632 17.82 22.09 -2.26
N ASP A 633 16.50 22.15 -2.04
CA ASP A 633 15.77 21.22 -1.19
C ASP A 633 15.92 19.77 -1.66
N TYR A 634 15.67 19.52 -2.95
CA TYR A 634 15.82 18.17 -3.49
C TYR A 634 17.28 17.68 -3.48
N ALA A 635 18.26 18.53 -3.79
CA ALA A 635 19.68 18.18 -3.69
C ALA A 635 20.08 17.85 -2.23
N THR A 636 19.48 18.55 -1.26
CA THR A 636 19.70 18.30 0.18
C THR A 636 19.04 17.00 0.63
N PHE A 637 17.83 16.68 0.14
CA PHE A 637 17.14 15.41 0.40
C PHE A 637 17.89 14.22 -0.18
N ALA A 638 18.41 14.38 -1.39
CA ALA A 638 19.26 13.42 -2.09
C ALA A 638 20.64 13.24 -1.43
N LYS A 639 21.03 14.14 -0.51
CA LYS A 639 22.37 14.20 0.10
C LYS A 639 23.49 14.35 -0.95
N ASP A 640 23.20 15.00 -2.08
CA ASP A 640 24.17 15.27 -3.13
C ASP A 640 24.82 16.64 -2.90
N ALA A 641 25.98 16.64 -2.25
CA ALA A 641 26.71 17.86 -1.90
C ALA A 641 27.17 18.65 -3.14
N GLU A 642 27.60 17.96 -4.21
CA GLU A 642 28.02 18.63 -5.44
C GLU A 642 26.83 19.32 -6.14
N ALA A 643 25.66 18.67 -6.16
CA ALA A 643 24.45 19.31 -6.70
C ALA A 643 24.03 20.53 -5.86
N GLN A 644 24.14 20.46 -4.52
CA GLN A 644 23.89 21.61 -3.66
C GLN A 644 24.82 22.79 -4.00
N GLU A 645 26.11 22.53 -4.21
CA GLU A 645 27.08 23.56 -4.60
C GLU A 645 26.74 24.21 -5.94
N ILE A 646 26.37 23.40 -6.96
CA ILE A 646 25.97 23.90 -8.28
C ILE A 646 24.72 24.79 -8.17
N VAL A 647 23.71 24.34 -7.43
CA VAL A 647 22.46 25.10 -7.24
C VAL A 647 22.70 26.40 -6.48
N LEU A 648 23.52 26.38 -5.41
CA LEU A 648 23.88 27.58 -4.65
C LEU A 648 24.63 28.60 -5.53
N GLU A 649 25.51 28.15 -6.41
CA GLU A 649 26.18 29.02 -7.39
C GLU A 649 25.16 29.65 -8.36
N GLY A 650 24.18 28.89 -8.84
CA GLY A 650 23.09 29.42 -9.67
C GLY A 650 22.25 30.49 -8.95
N LEU A 651 21.90 30.23 -7.68
CA LEU A 651 21.19 31.20 -6.84
C LEU A 651 21.98 32.49 -6.62
N ARG A 652 23.31 32.38 -6.42
CA ARG A 652 24.22 33.53 -6.32
C ARG A 652 24.20 34.40 -7.58
N ARG A 653 24.32 33.77 -8.75
CA ARG A 653 24.34 34.48 -10.06
C ARG A 653 23.02 35.19 -10.36
N ALA A 654 21.89 34.58 -10.02
CA ALA A 654 20.55 35.14 -10.28
C ALA A 654 20.15 36.25 -9.30
N GLY A 655 20.54 36.13 -8.02
CA GLY A 655 20.15 37.08 -6.97
C GLY A 655 20.98 38.36 -6.91
N GLY A 656 22.18 38.39 -7.51
CA GLY A 656 23.12 39.52 -7.34
C GLY A 656 23.60 39.69 -5.90
N VAL A 657 23.41 38.66 -5.06
CA VAL A 657 23.75 38.66 -3.64
C VAL A 657 24.95 37.73 -3.45
N ASP A 658 26.14 38.32 -3.39
CA ASP A 658 27.39 37.66 -2.98
C ASP A 658 27.50 37.49 -1.46
N ASP A 659 26.44 37.81 -0.70
CA ASP A 659 26.42 37.75 0.76
C ASP A 659 26.49 36.30 1.27
N PRO A 660 27.57 35.90 1.97
CA PRO A 660 27.72 34.57 2.53
C PRO A 660 26.65 34.20 3.57
N ASP A 661 26.04 35.18 4.24
CA ASP A 661 25.06 34.94 5.30
C ASP A 661 23.71 34.50 4.73
N THR A 662 23.30 35.06 3.59
CA THR A 662 22.11 34.63 2.84
C THR A 662 22.22 33.18 2.35
N LEU A 663 23.39 32.78 1.83
CA LEU A 663 23.62 31.39 1.39
C LEU A 663 23.59 30.40 2.55
N ARG A 664 24.20 30.77 3.69
CA ARG A 664 24.14 29.97 4.93
C ARG A 664 22.71 29.82 5.43
N PHE A 665 21.90 30.88 5.33
CA PHE A 665 20.49 30.86 5.70
C PHE A 665 19.69 29.89 4.82
N LEU A 666 19.83 29.96 3.48
CA LEU A 666 19.14 29.06 2.56
C LEU A 666 19.52 27.58 2.78
N HIS A 667 20.81 27.31 3.02
CA HIS A 667 21.28 25.97 3.35
C HIS A 667 20.69 25.45 4.66
N LYS A 668 20.63 26.31 5.69
CA LYS A 668 20.02 25.98 6.99
C LYS A 668 18.52 25.71 6.85
N GLU A 669 17.78 26.51 6.09
CA GLU A 669 16.36 26.26 5.83
C GLU A 669 16.12 24.96 5.08
N SER A 670 16.95 24.66 4.08
CA SER A 670 16.85 23.42 3.33
C SER A 670 17.12 22.18 4.20
N LYS A 671 18.16 22.24 5.05
CA LYS A 671 18.43 21.22 6.07
C LYS A 671 17.26 21.06 7.05
N LEU A 672 16.66 22.18 7.47
CA LEU A 672 15.50 22.17 8.37
C LEU A 672 14.29 21.46 7.73
N ARG A 673 13.97 21.79 6.47
CA ARG A 673 12.90 21.11 5.71
C ARG A 673 13.16 19.62 5.56
N ARG A 674 14.41 19.22 5.28
CA ARG A 674 14.81 17.80 5.24
C ARG A 674 14.58 17.15 6.58
N GLY A 675 14.99 17.81 7.66
CA GLY A 675 14.81 17.33 9.01
C GLY A 675 13.35 17.09 9.38
N TYR A 676 12.45 18.01 9.01
CA TYR A 676 11.01 17.80 9.16
C TYR A 676 10.53 16.57 8.39
N ARG A 677 10.94 16.40 7.13
CA ARG A 677 10.58 15.23 6.33
C ARG A 677 11.07 13.93 6.96
N GLU A 678 12.36 13.84 7.29
CA GLU A 678 12.97 12.64 7.86
C GLU A 678 12.37 12.31 9.25
N LEU A 679 12.18 13.30 10.12
CA LEU A 679 11.62 13.08 11.46
C LEU A 679 10.12 12.76 11.41
N PHE A 680 9.31 13.57 10.73
CA PHE A 680 7.87 13.32 10.69
C PHE A 680 7.49 12.13 9.81
N GLN A 681 7.91 12.13 8.55
CA GLN A 681 7.40 11.16 7.58
C GLN A 681 8.11 9.82 7.70
N GLU A 682 9.44 9.81 7.87
CA GLU A 682 10.20 8.56 7.89
C GLU A 682 10.26 7.91 9.29
N ARG A 683 10.25 8.70 10.38
CA ARG A 683 10.44 8.18 11.75
C ARG A 683 9.14 8.15 12.57
N LEU A 684 8.44 9.27 12.74
CA LEU A 684 7.28 9.36 13.64
C LEU A 684 5.99 8.81 13.03
N ARG A 685 5.72 9.08 11.76
CA ARG A 685 4.50 8.63 11.07
C ARG A 685 4.32 7.11 11.07
N PRO A 686 5.34 6.27 10.85
CA PRO A 686 5.20 4.82 10.97
C PRO A 686 4.70 4.36 12.35
N VAL A 687 5.13 5.03 13.42
CA VAL A 687 4.65 4.75 14.79
C VAL A 687 3.18 5.12 14.94
N LEU A 688 2.78 6.29 14.43
CA LEU A 688 1.37 6.74 14.41
C LEU A 688 0.47 5.77 13.63
N LEU A 689 0.94 5.26 12.49
CA LEU A 689 0.20 4.33 11.62
C LEU A 689 0.15 2.89 12.16
N ALA A 690 1.19 2.44 12.86
CA ALA A 690 1.20 1.14 13.52
C ALA A 690 0.27 1.10 14.75
N GLY A 691 -0.09 2.28 15.28
CA GLY A 691 -0.87 2.50 16.49
C GLY A 691 -2.37 2.21 16.40
N GLY A 692 -2.80 1.10 15.78
CA GLY A 692 -4.19 0.62 15.88
C GLY A 692 -4.54 0.00 17.25
N GLY A 693 -3.83 0.38 18.32
CA GLY A 693 -3.91 -0.17 19.68
C GLY A 693 -3.88 0.92 20.76
N ASP A 694 -3.34 0.60 21.94
CA ASP A 694 -3.27 1.48 23.13
C ASP A 694 -2.61 2.85 22.83
N PRO A 695 -3.34 3.98 22.90
CA PRO A 695 -2.82 5.32 22.62
C PRO A 695 -1.58 5.72 23.42
N ASP A 696 -1.52 5.35 24.70
CA ASP A 696 -0.41 5.74 25.59
C ASP A 696 0.89 5.05 25.18
N ARG A 697 0.80 3.79 24.74
CA ARG A 697 1.96 3.06 24.19
C ARG A 697 2.46 3.69 22.90
N SER A 698 1.57 4.08 22.01
CA SER A 698 1.93 4.76 20.76
C SER A 698 2.66 6.07 21.01
N ILE A 699 2.17 6.89 21.95
CA ILE A 699 2.82 8.16 22.30
C ILE A 699 4.17 7.94 23.00
N SER A 700 4.27 6.97 23.91
CA SER A 700 5.56 6.61 24.52
C SER A 700 6.59 6.21 23.47
N GLU A 701 6.18 5.47 22.45
CA GLU A 701 7.05 5.05 21.36
C GLU A 701 7.46 6.23 20.47
N LEU A 702 6.58 7.22 20.24
CA LEU A 702 6.94 8.45 19.55
C LEU A 702 8.05 9.21 20.28
N ARG A 703 7.97 9.33 21.60
CA ARG A 703 9.01 9.97 22.42
C ARG A 703 10.35 9.27 22.28
N ARG A 704 10.34 7.93 22.34
CA ARG A 704 11.53 7.10 22.18
C ARG A 704 12.17 7.29 20.80
N VAL A 705 11.37 7.14 19.73
CA VAL A 705 11.84 7.23 18.34
C VAL A 705 12.37 8.64 18.03
N TYR A 706 11.72 9.70 18.54
CA TYR A 706 12.20 11.06 18.36
C TYR A 706 13.56 11.28 19.04
N ALA A 707 13.67 10.90 20.32
CA ALA A 707 14.89 11.07 21.09
C ALA A 707 16.07 10.26 20.50
N GLU A 708 15.83 9.03 20.05
CA GLU A 708 16.84 8.22 19.36
C GLU A 708 17.27 8.85 18.02
N SER A 709 16.31 9.37 17.24
CA SER A 709 16.61 10.01 15.96
C SER A 709 17.49 11.25 16.11
N LEU A 710 17.33 12.03 17.19
CA LEU A 710 18.21 13.17 17.50
C LEU A 710 19.57 12.74 18.09
N ALA A 711 19.60 11.61 18.82
CA ALA A 711 20.86 11.07 19.34
C ALA A 711 21.74 10.44 18.25
N GLU A 712 21.14 9.87 17.21
CA GLU A 712 21.83 9.29 16.04
C GLU A 712 22.44 10.36 15.10
N ASP A 713 21.92 11.60 15.12
CA ASP A 713 22.26 12.64 14.15
C ASP A 713 22.42 14.01 14.82
N LEU A 714 23.68 14.38 15.11
CA LEU A 714 24.00 15.63 15.79
C LEU A 714 23.58 16.88 14.97
N ASP A 715 23.64 16.83 13.64
CA ASP A 715 23.15 17.93 12.79
C ASP A 715 21.64 18.16 12.99
N LYS A 716 20.85 17.10 13.22
CA LYS A 716 19.43 17.23 13.56
C LYS A 716 19.22 17.79 14.95
N ARG A 717 20.04 17.40 15.93
CA ARG A 717 19.97 17.93 17.30
C ARG A 717 20.24 19.44 17.36
N ASP A 718 21.08 19.96 16.48
CA ASP A 718 21.33 21.40 16.36
C ASP A 718 20.14 22.15 15.71
N LEU A 719 19.33 21.45 14.91
CA LEU A 719 18.17 22.03 14.21
C LEU A 719 16.86 21.90 15.02
N PHE A 720 16.73 20.85 15.82
CA PHE A 720 15.53 20.53 16.58
C PHE A 720 15.87 20.21 18.03
N ASP A 721 15.25 20.94 18.95
CA ASP A 721 15.43 20.71 20.37
C ASP A 721 14.85 19.36 20.83
N VAL A 722 15.37 18.82 21.92
CA VAL A 722 14.87 17.59 22.54
C VAL A 722 13.53 17.84 23.23
N LEU A 723 12.75 16.78 23.47
CA LEU A 723 11.52 16.89 24.26
C LEU A 723 11.87 17.26 25.70
N LYS A 724 11.48 18.47 26.10
CA LYS A 724 11.52 18.96 27.49
C LYS A 724 10.11 19.03 28.06
N PHE A 725 9.95 18.87 29.36
CA PHE A 725 8.66 19.06 30.04
C PHE A 725 8.87 19.53 31.48
N VAL A 726 7.84 20.08 32.10
CA VAL A 726 7.85 20.42 33.53
C VAL A 726 6.94 19.45 34.27
N PRO A 727 7.38 18.75 35.31
CA PRO A 727 6.49 17.99 36.18
C PRO A 727 5.37 18.88 36.71
N TYR A 728 4.13 18.42 36.66
CA TYR A 728 2.99 19.27 37.01
C TYR A 728 3.02 19.74 38.48
N SER A 729 3.58 18.93 39.39
CA SER A 729 3.83 19.32 40.78
C SER A 729 4.72 20.56 40.89
N ASP A 730 5.77 20.62 40.09
CA ASP A 730 6.79 21.67 40.13
C ASP A 730 6.23 22.93 39.47
N PHE A 731 5.50 22.76 38.36
CA PHE A 731 4.76 23.84 37.71
C PHE A 731 3.76 24.47 38.68
N LEU A 732 3.00 23.68 39.45
CA LEU A 732 2.04 24.16 40.45
C LEU A 732 2.71 24.86 41.64
N ALA A 733 3.86 24.35 42.10
CA ALA A 733 4.59 24.91 43.25
C ALA A 733 5.25 26.26 42.93
N PHE A 734 5.54 26.54 41.67
CA PHE A 734 6.31 27.73 41.26
C PHE A 734 5.56 29.06 41.46
N GLY A 735 4.23 29.06 41.33
CA GLY A 735 3.37 30.20 41.68
C GLY A 735 3.26 31.32 40.63
N ARG A 736 3.97 31.23 39.51
CA ARG A 736 3.86 32.11 38.32
C ARG A 736 4.16 31.31 37.06
N LEU A 737 3.99 31.89 35.87
CA LEU A 737 4.48 31.23 34.66
C LEU A 737 6.03 31.20 34.67
N PRO A 738 6.68 30.03 34.61
CA PRO A 738 8.14 29.95 34.56
C PRO A 738 8.69 30.40 33.20
N ARG A 739 9.93 30.87 33.18
CA ARG A 739 10.74 31.06 31.97
C ARG A 739 11.71 29.89 31.82
N SER A 740 12.19 29.61 30.62
CA SER A 740 13.25 28.60 30.37
C SER A 740 14.45 28.69 31.32
N SER A 741 14.89 29.91 31.65
CA SER A 741 16.02 30.16 32.55
C SER A 741 15.73 29.90 34.04
N ASP A 742 14.47 29.63 34.42
CA ASP A 742 14.12 29.30 35.81
C ASP A 742 14.53 27.84 36.17
N GLY A 743 14.90 27.01 35.18
CA GLY A 743 15.49 25.68 35.42
C GLY A 743 14.49 24.58 35.83
N LEU A 744 13.19 24.77 35.56
CA LEU A 744 12.14 23.79 35.89
C LEU A 744 11.96 22.70 34.83
N ALA A 745 12.39 22.95 33.59
CA ALA A 745 12.21 22.00 32.50
C ALA A 745 13.20 20.82 32.61
N GLN A 746 12.68 19.61 32.44
CA GLN A 746 13.44 18.36 32.42
C GLN A 746 13.48 17.81 30.99
N GLU A 747 14.65 17.33 30.55
CA GLU A 747 14.78 16.64 29.28
C GLU A 747 14.28 15.20 29.38
N PHE A 748 13.50 14.75 28.40
CA PHE A 748 13.11 13.35 28.28
C PHE A 748 14.33 12.46 27.97
N GLN A 749 14.51 11.41 28.77
CA GLN A 749 15.61 10.45 28.62
C GLN A 749 15.08 9.07 28.24
N VAL A 750 15.73 8.42 27.26
CA VAL A 750 15.38 7.05 26.84
C VAL A 750 15.95 6.03 27.83
N SER A 751 15.10 5.17 28.40
CA SER A 751 15.54 4.08 29.28
C SER A 751 16.37 3.06 28.50
N LYS A 752 17.56 2.68 29.02
CA LYS A 752 18.51 1.75 28.38
C LYS A 752 18.07 0.28 28.39
N SER A 753 16.88 -0.07 28.88
CA SER A 753 16.41 -1.46 28.93
C SER A 753 14.92 -1.54 28.55
N PRO A 754 14.57 -2.19 27.43
CA PRO A 754 13.17 -2.37 27.05
C PRO A 754 12.48 -3.28 28.07
N GLY A 755 11.45 -2.76 28.77
CA GLY A 755 10.62 -3.56 29.68
C GLY A 755 10.94 -3.48 31.16
N ASN A 756 11.86 -2.61 31.60
CA ASN A 756 12.06 -2.34 33.03
C ASN A 756 11.94 -0.83 33.29
N ASN A 757 10.71 -0.37 33.56
CA ASN A 757 10.38 1.01 33.97
C ASN A 757 10.82 1.26 35.43
N GLY A 758 12.12 1.04 35.69
CA GLY A 758 12.70 0.95 37.03
C GLY A 758 13.43 2.21 37.51
N ASP A 759 13.29 3.35 36.84
CA ASP A 759 13.62 4.64 37.46
C ASP A 759 12.32 5.42 37.73
N PRO A 760 11.76 5.34 38.96
CA PRO A 760 10.44 5.89 39.29
C PRO A 760 10.39 7.42 39.32
N GLN A 761 11.48 8.13 39.03
CA GLN A 761 11.64 9.52 39.45
C GLN A 761 11.88 10.55 38.33
N SER A 762 11.98 10.14 37.05
CA SER A 762 12.37 11.08 35.97
C SER A 762 11.59 11.03 34.64
N SER A 763 10.46 10.30 34.52
CA SER A 763 9.67 10.32 33.28
C SER A 763 8.17 10.49 33.52
N ALA A 764 7.62 11.56 32.94
CA ALA A 764 6.18 11.76 32.84
C ALA A 764 5.57 10.74 31.88
N ASP A 765 4.55 10.00 32.34
CA ASP A 765 3.78 9.08 31.50
C ASP A 765 2.89 9.87 30.54
N TYR A 766 2.33 10.97 31.04
CA TYR A 766 1.34 11.77 30.35
C TYR A 766 1.82 13.20 30.20
N LEU A 767 1.69 13.78 29.01
CA LEU A 767 2.09 15.17 28.71
C LEU A 767 0.93 15.97 28.14
N ILE A 768 0.70 17.15 28.71
CA ILE A 768 -0.25 18.15 28.23
C ILE A 768 0.52 19.29 27.57
N PHE A 769 0.25 19.54 26.29
CA PHE A 769 0.72 20.72 25.57
C PHE A 769 -0.26 21.88 25.74
N PHE A 770 0.24 23.06 26.08
CA PHE A 770 -0.58 24.28 26.14
C PHE A 770 -0.37 25.16 24.92
N SER A 771 -1.47 25.44 24.21
CA SER A 771 -1.55 26.47 23.17
C SER A 771 -2.23 27.71 23.75
N TYR A 772 -1.54 28.86 23.72
CA TYR A 772 -2.00 30.08 24.37
C TYR A 772 -1.38 31.33 23.74
N ARG A 773 -1.96 32.51 24.05
CA ARG A 773 -1.43 33.81 23.60
C ARG A 773 -0.69 34.54 24.72
N TRP A 774 0.22 35.43 24.32
CA TRP A 774 0.75 36.47 25.19
C TRP A 774 -0.36 37.49 25.47
N ILE A 775 -0.75 37.64 26.74
CA ILE A 775 -1.80 38.57 27.19
C ILE A 775 -1.23 39.79 27.90
N ASN A 776 0.06 39.78 28.23
CA ASN A 776 0.72 40.92 28.82
C ASN A 776 0.83 42.04 27.77
N LYS A 777 0.17 43.17 28.04
CA LYS A 777 0.11 44.33 27.13
C LYS A 777 1.15 45.41 27.46
N ASP A 778 2.02 45.17 28.45
CA ASP A 778 3.10 46.10 28.78
C ASP A 778 4.12 46.11 27.61
N PRO A 779 4.45 47.27 27.01
CA PRO A 779 5.36 47.34 25.86
C PRO A 779 6.75 46.75 26.11
N ASP A 780 7.19 46.74 27.37
CA ASP A 780 8.48 46.19 27.81
C ASP A 780 8.34 44.81 28.47
N ALA A 781 7.18 44.14 28.31
CA ALA A 781 6.93 42.83 28.89
C ALA A 781 7.89 41.77 28.31
N ASN A 782 8.61 41.09 29.21
CA ASN A 782 9.45 39.92 28.89
C ASN A 782 8.78 38.59 29.29
N THR A 783 7.47 38.60 29.53
CA THR A 783 6.68 37.43 29.93
C THR A 783 5.32 37.45 29.24
N PRO A 784 4.80 36.29 28.81
CA PRO A 784 3.50 36.21 28.14
C PRO A 784 2.32 36.44 29.09
N ASP A 785 2.54 36.34 30.41
CA ASP A 785 1.50 36.41 31.43
C ASP A 785 1.39 37.81 32.04
N ASP A 786 0.21 38.18 32.50
CA ASP A 786 -0.03 39.47 33.12
C ASP A 786 0.41 39.50 34.60
N ARG A 787 0.34 40.68 35.23
CA ARG A 787 0.69 40.87 36.65
C ARG A 787 -0.20 40.07 37.62
N ASN A 788 -1.34 39.54 37.14
CA ASN A 788 -2.25 38.71 37.93
C ASN A 788 -2.01 37.21 37.74
N HIS A 789 -1.02 36.82 36.92
CA HIS A 789 -0.72 35.44 36.55
C HIS A 789 -1.94 34.73 35.92
N THR A 790 -2.67 35.45 35.08
CA THR A 790 -3.92 34.96 34.48
C THR A 790 -3.71 33.71 33.64
N GLN A 791 -2.72 33.65 32.75
CA GLN A 791 -2.46 32.45 31.93
C GLN A 791 -2.02 31.28 32.79
N TYR A 792 -1.09 31.49 33.73
CA TYR A 792 -0.65 30.46 34.65
C TYR A 792 -1.83 29.84 35.43
N ARG A 793 -2.73 30.67 35.97
CA ARG A 793 -3.93 30.20 36.67
C ARG A 793 -4.91 29.49 35.74
N ARG A 794 -5.07 29.94 34.50
CA ARG A 794 -5.90 29.28 33.48
C ARG A 794 -5.37 27.89 33.13
N MET A 795 -4.04 27.75 32.94
CA MET A 795 -3.38 26.47 32.70
C MET A 795 -3.63 25.50 33.86
N ILE A 796 -3.44 25.95 35.10
CA ILE A 796 -3.73 25.12 36.28
C ILE A 796 -5.20 24.69 36.28
N ALA A 797 -6.14 25.64 36.13
CA ALA A 797 -7.57 25.33 36.15
C ALA A 797 -7.95 24.31 35.06
N ALA A 798 -7.40 24.46 33.85
CA ALA A 798 -7.60 23.51 32.77
C ALA A 798 -7.02 22.13 33.09
N THR A 799 -5.79 22.04 33.62
CA THR A 799 -5.21 20.75 34.00
C THR A 799 -6.03 20.05 35.08
N GLU A 800 -6.51 20.79 36.10
CA GLU A 800 -7.36 20.22 37.15
C GLU A 800 -8.70 19.71 36.61
N GLU A 801 -9.31 20.42 35.67
CA GLU A 801 -10.53 19.97 35.01
C GLU A 801 -10.27 18.74 34.13
N PHE A 802 -9.16 18.73 33.38
CA PHE A 802 -8.74 17.59 32.59
C PHE A 802 -8.55 16.32 33.46
N LEU A 803 -7.87 16.44 34.60
CA LEU A 803 -7.68 15.33 35.55
C LEU A 803 -9.00 14.81 36.13
N LYS A 804 -10.02 15.67 36.31
CA LYS A 804 -11.37 15.23 36.71
C LYS A 804 -12.06 14.44 35.60
N MET A 805 -11.88 14.85 34.33
CA MET A 805 -12.43 14.16 33.16
C MET A 805 -11.70 12.84 32.86
N HIS A 806 -10.41 12.74 33.24
CA HIS A 806 -9.55 11.58 32.98
C HIS A 806 -8.95 10.99 34.27
N PRO A 807 -9.75 10.33 35.14
CA PRO A 807 -9.28 9.84 36.44
C PRO A 807 -8.18 8.76 36.38
N HIS A 808 -7.94 8.18 35.20
CA HIS A 808 -6.89 7.19 34.98
C HIS A 808 -5.49 7.82 34.85
N VAL A 809 -5.41 9.13 34.58
CA VAL A 809 -4.13 9.85 34.45
C VAL A 809 -3.53 10.09 35.83
N ASN A 810 -2.34 9.56 36.07
CA ASN A 810 -1.63 9.77 37.33
C ASN A 810 -1.05 11.18 37.41
N ARG A 811 -1.58 11.98 38.33
CA ARG A 811 -1.16 13.37 38.60
C ARG A 811 0.35 13.51 38.89
N ASP A 812 0.94 12.57 39.62
CA ASP A 812 2.36 12.65 40.01
C ASP A 812 3.30 12.32 38.84
N ARG A 813 2.76 11.72 37.78
CA ARG A 813 3.47 11.38 36.54
C ARG A 813 2.99 12.20 35.34
N LEU A 814 2.30 13.32 35.62
CA LEU A 814 1.86 14.28 34.63
C LEU A 814 2.94 15.35 34.42
N GLY A 815 3.30 15.60 33.17
CA GLY A 815 4.10 16.74 32.76
C GLY A 815 3.29 17.73 31.93
N VAL A 816 3.71 18.99 31.93
CA VAL A 816 3.18 20.04 31.07
C VAL A 816 4.28 20.55 30.13
N TRP A 817 3.88 20.82 28.89
CA TRP A 817 4.70 21.47 27.90
C TRP A 817 4.16 22.87 27.63
N VAL A 818 5.01 23.87 27.84
CA VAL A 818 4.71 25.29 27.65
C VAL A 818 5.91 25.91 26.96
N ASP A 819 5.71 26.55 25.81
CA ASP A 819 6.79 27.11 24.97
C ASP A 819 7.73 28.05 25.76
N PHE A 820 7.19 28.97 26.55
CA PHE A 820 7.96 29.94 27.33
C PHE A 820 8.87 29.29 28.40
N VAL A 821 8.55 28.05 28.80
CA VAL A 821 9.32 27.27 29.79
C VAL A 821 10.23 26.25 29.11
N CYS A 822 9.75 25.57 28.08
CA CYS A 822 10.39 24.41 27.49
C CYS A 822 11.29 24.77 26.29
N VAL A 823 11.07 25.92 25.65
CA VAL A 823 11.94 26.47 24.60
C VAL A 823 12.88 27.48 25.24
N ASP A 824 14.17 27.41 24.92
CA ASP A 824 15.14 28.40 25.37
C ASP A 824 14.79 29.78 24.82
N GLN A 825 14.31 30.67 25.69
CA GLN A 825 13.89 32.02 25.30
C GLN A 825 15.07 32.94 24.93
N ASP A 826 16.30 32.55 25.26
CA ASP A 826 17.51 33.26 24.85
C ASP A 826 18.00 32.78 23.47
N GLU A 827 17.74 31.51 23.11
CA GLU A 827 18.07 30.91 21.81
C GLU A 827 16.90 30.05 21.24
N PRO A 828 15.78 30.66 20.81
CA PRO A 828 14.51 29.94 20.63
C PRO A 828 14.41 29.09 19.35
N MET A 829 15.36 29.23 18.41
CA MET A 829 15.19 28.73 17.05
C MET A 829 14.99 27.21 16.98
N SER A 830 15.81 26.41 17.68
CA SER A 830 15.71 24.95 17.65
C SER A 830 14.43 24.45 18.33
N GLY A 831 13.97 25.12 19.40
CA GLY A 831 12.72 24.78 20.08
C GLY A 831 11.49 25.14 19.25
N VAL A 832 11.49 26.32 18.60
CA VAL A 832 10.43 26.71 17.66
C VAL A 832 10.39 25.76 16.46
N SER A 833 11.54 25.35 15.94
CA SER A 833 11.63 24.33 14.89
C SER A 833 11.15 22.94 15.34
N ALA A 834 11.27 22.59 16.62
CA ALA A 834 10.81 21.30 17.13
C ALA A 834 9.30 21.24 17.42
N LEU A 835 8.63 22.39 17.58
CA LEU A 835 7.23 22.52 18.00
C LEU A 835 6.28 21.47 17.40
N PRO A 836 6.22 21.29 16.07
CA PRO A 836 5.30 20.32 15.50
C PRO A 836 5.55 18.88 15.97
N MET A 837 6.82 18.47 16.11
CA MET A 837 7.18 17.11 16.56
C MET A 837 6.92 16.95 18.05
N ILE A 838 7.05 18.02 18.84
CA ILE A 838 6.70 18.02 20.26
C ILE A 838 5.19 17.81 20.44
N ILE A 839 4.35 18.47 19.66
CA ILE A 839 2.89 18.27 19.71
C ILE A 839 2.54 16.80 19.46
N ALA A 840 3.18 16.16 18.47
CA ALA A 840 2.97 14.75 18.18
C ALA A 840 3.35 13.81 19.34
N GLN A 841 4.25 14.24 20.24
CA GLN A 841 4.71 13.49 21.41
C GLN A 841 3.88 13.76 22.70
N CYS A 842 2.95 14.70 22.66
CA CYS A 842 2.06 15.01 23.78
C CYS A 842 0.78 14.18 23.72
N ASN A 843 0.21 13.79 24.86
CA ASN A 843 -1.03 13.01 24.88
C ASN A 843 -2.25 13.89 24.62
N ALA A 844 -2.23 15.09 25.19
CA ALA A 844 -3.32 16.04 25.05
C ALA A 844 -2.80 17.44 24.69
N VAL A 845 -3.56 18.16 23.88
CA VAL A 845 -3.40 19.60 23.66
C VAL A 845 -4.56 20.32 24.33
N ILE A 846 -4.25 21.35 25.11
CA ILE A 846 -5.25 22.26 25.68
C ILE A 846 -5.01 23.66 25.11
N SER A 847 -5.98 24.15 24.35
CA SER A 847 -6.00 25.49 23.80
C SER A 847 -6.71 26.43 24.78
N LEU A 848 -6.02 27.48 25.23
CA LEU A 848 -6.61 28.51 26.08
C LEU A 848 -7.34 29.54 25.21
N SER A 849 -8.53 29.16 24.73
CA SER A 849 -9.29 29.95 23.77
C SER A 849 -9.64 31.35 24.28
N ASP A 850 -9.55 32.30 23.36
CA ASP A 850 -10.13 33.64 23.39
C ASP A 850 -10.53 34.00 21.95
N ASP A 851 -11.25 35.10 21.74
CA ASP A 851 -11.80 35.47 20.42
C ASP A 851 -10.75 35.63 19.30
N GLN A 852 -9.45 35.64 19.63
CA GLN A 852 -8.35 35.98 18.74
C GLN A 852 -7.29 34.87 18.59
N ILE A 853 -7.39 33.73 19.29
CA ILE A 853 -6.39 32.65 19.21
C ILE A 853 -6.24 32.13 17.77
N ASN A 854 -7.35 32.09 17.02
CA ASN A 854 -7.41 31.65 15.63
C ASN A 854 -6.88 32.68 14.63
N GLU A 855 -6.50 33.89 15.06
CA GLU A 855 -5.97 34.94 14.17
C GLU A 855 -4.45 34.84 13.99
N ARG A 856 -3.72 34.20 14.92
CA ARG A 856 -2.25 34.10 14.88
C ARG A 856 -1.78 32.84 14.16
N ALA A 857 -0.77 32.97 13.30
CA ALA A 857 -0.31 31.88 12.46
C ALA A 857 0.31 30.72 13.27
N TRP A 858 1.20 31.00 14.23
CA TRP A 858 1.86 29.94 15.01
C TRP A 858 0.87 29.15 15.89
N CYS A 859 -0.07 29.81 16.56
CA CYS A 859 -1.15 29.10 17.27
C CYS A 859 -1.99 28.27 16.30
N SER A 860 -2.32 28.82 15.13
CA SER A 860 -3.08 28.10 14.11
C SER A 860 -2.32 26.84 13.63
N VAL A 861 -0.98 26.86 13.54
CA VAL A 861 -0.19 25.66 13.21
C VAL A 861 -0.39 24.57 14.27
N GLU A 862 -0.38 24.93 15.55
CA GLU A 862 -0.61 23.98 16.65
C GLU A 862 -2.00 23.34 16.55
N LEU A 863 -3.03 24.16 16.31
CA LEU A 863 -4.41 23.71 16.15
C LEU A 863 -4.59 22.79 14.93
N MET A 864 -4.02 23.17 13.79
CA MET A 864 -4.04 22.37 12.57
C MET A 864 -3.32 21.03 12.76
N MET A 865 -2.17 21.04 13.44
CA MET A 865 -1.41 19.82 13.75
C MET A 865 -2.23 18.86 14.61
N ILE A 866 -2.82 19.33 15.71
CA ILE A 866 -3.61 18.45 16.59
C ILE A 866 -4.91 17.98 15.93
N GLN A 867 -5.58 18.84 15.16
CA GLN A 867 -6.76 18.46 14.39
C GLN A 867 -6.43 17.34 13.40
N THR A 868 -5.27 17.42 12.76
CA THR A 868 -4.80 16.39 11.82
C THR A 868 -4.44 15.09 12.56
N LEU A 869 -3.67 15.17 13.64
CA LEU A 869 -3.28 13.99 14.43
C LEU A 869 -4.51 13.26 15.00
N LYS A 870 -5.45 13.99 15.61
CA LYS A 870 -6.69 13.43 16.16
C LYS A 870 -7.57 12.83 15.07
N ARG A 871 -7.71 13.49 13.90
CA ARG A 871 -8.54 13.00 12.78
C ARG A 871 -7.97 11.73 12.15
N SER A 872 -6.66 11.71 11.90
CA SER A 872 -6.01 10.62 11.16
C SER A 872 -5.70 9.40 12.04
N TYR A 873 -5.31 9.62 13.29
CA TYR A 873 -4.75 8.56 14.14
C TYR A 873 -5.58 8.23 15.38
N LYS A 874 -6.41 9.18 15.86
CA LYS A 874 -7.25 9.00 17.06
C LYS A 874 -6.48 8.65 18.34
N VAL A 875 -5.18 8.96 18.38
CA VAL A 875 -4.28 8.72 19.54
C VAL A 875 -4.25 9.92 20.49
N HIS A 876 -4.44 11.13 19.96
CA HIS A 876 -4.29 12.39 20.70
C HIS A 876 -5.63 12.96 21.16
N LEU A 877 -5.63 13.64 22.30
CA LEU A 877 -6.77 14.41 22.80
C LEU A 877 -6.60 15.90 22.52
N TRP A 878 -7.71 16.58 22.26
CA TRP A 878 -7.73 18.03 22.10
C TRP A 878 -8.91 18.65 22.83
N TYR A 879 -8.60 19.58 23.72
CA TYR A 879 -9.56 20.39 24.47
C TYR A 879 -9.31 21.87 24.24
N GLU A 880 -10.38 22.66 24.36
CA GLU A 880 -10.28 24.09 24.51
C GLU A 880 -10.94 24.56 25.81
N GLN A 881 -10.30 25.51 26.47
CA GLN A 881 -10.84 26.18 27.64
C GLN A 881 -11.59 27.44 27.22
N VAL A 882 -12.91 27.43 27.39
CA VAL A 882 -13.79 28.56 27.08
C VAL A 882 -14.35 29.20 28.34
N LEU A 883 -14.72 30.48 28.24
CA LEU A 883 -15.42 31.21 29.29
C LEU A 883 -16.91 30.82 29.24
N ASP A 884 -17.51 30.49 30.38
CA ASP A 884 -18.97 30.31 30.49
C ASP A 884 -19.66 31.69 30.42
N ASP A 885 -20.44 31.93 29.36
CA ASP A 885 -21.17 33.19 29.08
C ASP A 885 -22.12 33.65 30.20
N ARG A 886 -22.31 32.86 31.25
CA ARG A 886 -23.30 33.10 32.31
C ARG A 886 -22.79 33.96 33.49
N THR A 887 -21.48 34.21 33.65
CA THR A 887 -20.94 35.00 34.79
C THR A 887 -19.48 35.45 34.61
N ASP A 888 -19.10 36.60 35.18
CA ASP A 888 -17.73 37.15 35.13
C ASP A 888 -16.69 36.39 35.99
N GLY A 889 -15.59 35.95 35.36
CA GLY A 889 -14.30 35.64 36.02
C GLY A 889 -13.72 34.23 35.78
N ILE A 890 -12.40 34.09 36.02
CA ILE A 890 -11.58 32.85 35.85
C ILE A 890 -12.15 31.62 36.60
N ARG A 891 -13.06 31.82 37.57
CA ARG A 891 -13.64 30.74 38.37
C ARG A 891 -14.61 29.82 37.62
N ASN A 892 -15.07 30.20 36.41
CA ASN A 892 -16.04 29.43 35.62
C ASN A 892 -15.56 29.14 34.18
N CYS A 893 -14.25 28.94 33.99
CA CYS A 893 -13.74 28.34 32.75
C CYS A 893 -14.16 26.87 32.68
N ILE A 894 -14.57 26.39 31.50
CA ILE A 894 -14.89 24.98 31.25
C ILE A 894 -14.03 24.43 30.11
N LEU A 895 -13.68 23.15 30.19
CA LEU A 895 -13.07 22.40 29.10
C LEU A 895 -14.15 21.74 28.24
N ARG A 896 -14.07 21.99 26.93
CA ARG A 896 -14.82 21.25 25.92
C ARG A 896 -13.87 20.65 24.89
N GLU A 897 -14.33 19.64 24.17
CA GLU A 897 -13.54 19.11 23.05
C GLU A 897 -13.30 20.20 22.00
N GLY A 898 -12.08 20.24 21.46
CA GLY A 898 -11.73 21.19 20.41
C GLY A 898 -12.49 20.95 19.11
N PRO A 899 -12.83 22.01 18.34
CA PRO A 899 -13.66 21.93 17.15
C PRO A 899 -12.93 21.24 15.98
N MET A 900 -13.40 20.06 15.60
CA MET A 900 -12.78 19.25 14.54
C MET A 900 -13.06 19.75 13.12
N ASP A 901 -13.95 20.71 12.94
CA ASP A 901 -14.42 21.30 11.68
C ASP A 901 -13.88 22.72 11.42
N LEU A 902 -12.96 23.20 12.26
CA LEU A 902 -12.33 24.52 12.07
C LEU A 902 -11.56 24.55 10.74
N GLU A 903 -11.92 25.50 9.86
CA GLU A 903 -11.19 25.79 8.64
C GLU A 903 -10.05 26.78 8.94
N ILE A 904 -8.81 26.32 8.77
CA ILE A 904 -7.62 27.12 9.03
C ILE A 904 -6.92 27.38 7.70
N VAL A 905 -6.94 28.65 7.27
CA VAL A 905 -6.18 29.12 6.11
C VAL A 905 -4.98 29.92 6.61
N MET A 906 -3.76 29.38 6.50
CA MET A 906 -2.57 30.05 7.06
C MET A 906 -2.23 31.37 6.37
N ALA A 907 -2.56 31.50 5.08
CA ALA A 907 -2.25 32.67 4.28
C ALA A 907 -2.82 33.98 4.86
N ASP A 908 -3.94 33.91 5.57
CA ASP A 908 -4.65 35.08 6.09
C ASP A 908 -4.33 35.38 7.57
N LYS A 909 -3.46 34.56 8.20
CA LYS A 909 -3.13 34.69 9.63
C LYS A 909 -2.08 35.78 9.88
N GLN A 910 -2.20 36.41 11.05
CA GLN A 910 -1.29 37.43 11.53
C GLN A 910 0.01 36.81 12.07
N LEU A 911 1.14 37.42 11.73
CA LEU A 911 2.47 37.07 12.22
C LEU A 911 3.09 38.26 12.95
N THR A 912 3.91 37.96 13.96
CA THR A 912 4.75 38.99 14.60
C THR A 912 5.87 39.42 13.66
N TYR A 913 6.43 38.47 12.91
CA TYR A 913 7.43 38.71 11.88
C TYR A 913 6.98 38.07 10.58
N GLU A 914 6.73 38.88 9.55
CA GLU A 914 6.30 38.38 8.22
C GLU A 914 7.34 37.46 7.56
N THR A 915 8.60 37.53 7.98
CA THR A 915 9.66 36.59 7.58
C THR A 915 9.36 35.13 7.93
N ASP A 916 8.43 34.86 8.85
CA ASP A 916 8.02 33.49 9.20
C ASP A 916 6.92 32.93 8.29
N ARG A 917 6.32 33.74 7.41
CA ARG A 917 5.22 33.31 6.52
C ARG A 917 5.57 32.08 5.67
N PRO A 918 6.75 32.00 5.02
CA PRO A 918 7.13 30.80 4.28
C PRO A 918 7.18 29.54 5.15
N LYS A 919 7.59 29.66 6.42
CA LYS A 919 7.70 28.53 7.36
C LYS A 919 6.34 27.99 7.78
N VAL A 920 5.40 28.86 8.14
CA VAL A 920 4.04 28.43 8.55
C VAL A 920 3.27 27.83 7.37
N LEU A 921 3.43 28.38 6.16
CA LEU A 921 2.87 27.80 4.93
C LEU A 921 3.51 26.45 4.58
N PHE A 922 4.81 26.29 4.81
CA PHE A 922 5.48 25.01 4.67
C PHE A 922 4.90 23.97 5.65
N LEU A 923 4.74 24.32 6.93
CA LEU A 923 4.16 23.44 7.94
C LEU A 923 2.69 23.08 7.64
N GLU A 924 1.91 24.02 7.09
CA GLU A 924 0.56 23.74 6.56
C GLU A 924 0.56 22.70 5.44
N ARG A 925 1.55 22.75 4.54
CA ARG A 925 1.69 21.70 3.51
C ARG A 925 2.13 20.38 4.14
N GLN A 926 3.08 20.38 5.07
CA GLN A 926 3.55 19.16 5.73
C GLN A 926 2.46 18.47 6.55
N SER A 927 1.60 19.23 7.24
CA SER A 927 0.49 18.66 8.01
C SER A 927 -0.52 17.93 7.10
N LYS A 928 -0.75 18.42 5.88
CA LYS A 928 -1.63 17.75 4.90
C LYS A 928 -1.12 16.37 4.47
N PHE A 929 0.17 16.08 4.65
CA PHE A 929 0.77 14.76 4.38
C PHE A 929 0.80 13.84 5.61
N LEU A 930 0.33 14.31 6.78
CA LEU A 930 0.23 13.46 7.98
C LEU A 930 -0.82 12.36 7.88
N PRO A 931 -2.05 12.56 7.35
CA PRO A 931 -2.95 11.44 7.05
C PRO A 931 -2.25 10.46 6.08
#